data_AF-A0A9W4XGH1-F1
#
_entry.id   AF-A0A9W4XGH1-F1
#
_cell.length_a   1.000
_cell.length_b   1.000
_cell.length_c   1.000
_cell.angle_alpha   90.00
_cell.angle_beta   90.00
_cell.angle_gamma   90.00
#
_symmetry.space_group_name_H-M   'P 1'
#
loop_
_entity.id
_entity.type
_entity.pdbx_description
1 polymer ?
#
loop_
_entity_poly.entity_id
_entity_poly.type
_entity_poly.pdbx_seq_one_letter_code
_entity_poly.pdbx_strand_id
1 'polypeptide(L)'
;MDSPQSLAEVLPVWYIGEHNTKRLHPVTDELLNHVQDLGYDMLTTTITNSHFQTRVLSLLRSYNQAVEEDSSSSQVQALPLIPALEDADTPLTPSDTITQYVYYTSSWIDLGSPDPVIAHLSRQVFIREIAYAGFLNASTVVIPGPRLSNGSNGISQYARAVKEALSAGSYLHLHVLMPMDGSKIDSDDEDVGDLARFARPEYITEAQKPKSPDPYSTWDAWNTIRTICKYHSRLSVALDLPRRLPSSALQSRWYSEPLRILNIPASSFLVNTRGSFVLSKSHQLFIFRCLRLKSPPWILLADIGSIPGVDDPDMIMSYSTGHLSPEVAADAPSPGASQSASPTPAEAAQMASKSSKKSAFNDPTPHLSYLRFLQRNQPAKTQLERFGGGFQDYLQSPLQPLTDNLESITYEVFEKDPIKYAWYEQAVAQALRDWKALQKTTSSEDGAVVIAVVGSGRGPLVTRALNASESTGIPVRVYAIEKNPNAYVLLCRHNKETWGGRVTVVKTDMRAWKGPTQSDGTFGKVDILVSELLGSFADNELSPECLDGVQHVLNPNHGISIPSSYTAHFTPLATPRIWSDLYSRSTSVDPTAFEIPWVVMLSQFDYLSFEPGQPEVPLQLSNGTKMSHFNLEPPLAPVVHTAWEFSHPLPPSVLAQSSLRRGGSAVGGSGGFTGGDGANEHNYRFCNIKFDIQEQGICHGLGGYFETVLYSGTEGPIELSTNPVTMDQKSKDMISWFPIFFPLKTPMHLPSRSEIEVSMWRHTDDRRVWYEWLVESFMTVNGQRIRLGVSDLHSSKSNGCLITQAQAPHHTHPIRPHPTSSQSHTPQSPKQSDKCTMPVPFWTIGCLYGATSVAIGAFGAHGLKSRIADPSRLANWSTASQYQLMHSLALTLTTVAAPTNTLAMGLFTAGMTMFSGSIYLLVLDPQRFKALGPVTPLGGVCLIGGWIALAVGRRGAIAPPKFR
;
A
#
# COMPACT_ATOMS: atom_id res chain seq x y z
N MET A 1 -19.72 23.75 -20.61
CA MET A 1 -20.01 23.25 -19.25
C MET A 1 -18.88 23.73 -18.39
N ASP A 2 -19.19 24.68 -17.52
CA ASP A 2 -18.22 25.33 -16.64
C ASP A 2 -17.50 24.30 -15.77
N SER A 3 -16.17 24.41 -15.68
CA SER A 3 -15.35 23.54 -14.84
C SER A 3 -15.83 23.64 -13.39
N PRO A 4 -16.05 22.52 -12.69
CA PRO A 4 -16.32 22.57 -11.26
C PRO A 4 -15.20 23.36 -10.60
N GLN A 5 -15.58 24.36 -9.80
CA GLN A 5 -14.67 25.11 -8.93
C GLN A 5 -13.69 24.13 -8.29
N SER A 6 -12.40 24.34 -8.54
CA SER A 6 -11.32 23.54 -7.95
C SER A 6 -11.58 23.43 -6.45
N LEU A 7 -11.82 22.21 -5.94
CA LEU A 7 -11.48 21.92 -4.55
C LEU A 7 -10.06 22.45 -4.38
N ALA A 8 -9.88 23.46 -3.53
CA ALA A 8 -8.56 23.99 -3.23
C ALA A 8 -7.71 22.78 -2.85
N GLU A 9 -6.73 22.43 -3.69
CA GLU A 9 -5.83 21.32 -3.41
C GLU A 9 -5.17 21.64 -2.07
N VAL A 10 -5.54 20.90 -1.03
CA VAL A 10 -4.89 21.03 0.27
C VAL A 10 -3.43 20.69 0.04
N LEU A 11 -2.57 21.72 0.06
CA LEU A 11 -1.14 21.54 -0.09
C LEU A 11 -0.68 20.53 0.95
N PRO A 12 0.16 19.54 0.58
CA PRO A 12 0.67 18.58 1.54
C PRO A 12 1.43 19.32 2.64
N VAL A 13 1.03 19.07 3.89
CA VAL A 13 1.66 19.67 5.07
C VAL A 13 2.98 18.96 5.33
N TRP A 14 4.08 19.70 5.32
CA TRP A 14 5.38 19.19 5.75
C TRP A 14 5.49 19.40 7.26
N TYR A 15 5.77 18.35 8.00
CA TYR A 15 6.09 18.46 9.43
C TYR A 15 7.60 18.64 9.57
N ILE A 16 8.04 19.79 10.08
CA ILE A 16 9.45 20.19 10.14
C ILE A 16 9.82 20.41 11.61
N GLY A 17 10.79 19.65 12.10
CA GLY A 17 11.35 19.77 13.43
C GLY A 17 12.74 20.38 13.47
N GLU A 18 13.10 20.89 14.64
CA GLU A 18 14.44 21.36 14.95
C GLU A 18 15.19 20.30 15.77
N HIS A 19 16.42 20.00 15.34
CA HIS A 19 17.33 19.08 16.01
C HIS A 19 18.69 19.73 16.26
N ASN A 20 19.18 19.62 17.49
CA ASN A 20 20.49 20.09 17.87
C ASN A 20 21.17 19.06 18.77
N THR A 21 22.28 18.51 18.30
CA THR A 21 23.07 17.48 18.99
C THR A 21 23.76 17.99 20.26
N LYS A 22 24.05 19.30 20.34
CA LYS A 22 24.82 19.94 21.43
C LYS A 22 23.96 20.84 22.31
N ARG A 23 22.67 20.53 22.44
CA ARG A 23 21.74 21.34 23.24
C ARG A 23 22.16 21.34 24.72
N LEU A 24 22.47 22.53 25.25
CA LEU A 24 22.93 22.71 26.63
C LEU A 24 21.78 22.77 27.65
N HIS A 25 20.64 23.34 27.24
CA HIS A 25 19.49 23.55 28.11
C HIS A 25 18.43 22.44 27.94
N PRO A 26 17.81 21.97 29.04
CA PRO A 26 16.74 20.98 28.97
C PRO A 26 15.55 21.54 28.17
N VAL A 27 14.88 20.65 27.44
CA VAL A 27 13.69 21.02 26.68
C VAL A 27 12.51 21.21 27.63
N THR A 28 11.99 22.43 27.70
CA THR A 28 10.79 22.79 28.48
C THR A 28 9.60 23.04 27.55
N ASP A 29 8.39 23.05 28.11
CA ASP A 29 7.17 23.43 27.37
C ASP A 29 7.25 24.87 26.85
N GLU A 30 7.90 25.77 27.60
CA GLU A 30 8.13 27.16 27.19
C GLU A 30 9.02 27.25 25.95
N LEU A 31 10.10 26.46 25.92
CA LEU A 31 10.98 26.38 24.76
C LEU A 31 10.24 25.81 23.54
N LEU A 32 9.38 24.82 23.75
CA LEU A 32 8.57 24.25 22.69
C LEU A 32 7.60 25.27 22.10
N ASN A 33 6.89 26.03 22.94
CA ASN A 33 5.99 27.09 22.48
C ASN A 33 6.75 28.14 21.68
N HIS A 34 7.93 28.55 22.15
CA HIS A 34 8.79 29.49 21.45
C HIS A 34 9.25 28.96 20.07
N VAL A 35 9.62 27.68 19.99
CA VAL A 35 9.98 27.01 18.73
C VAL A 35 8.79 26.93 17.77
N GLN A 36 7.57 26.73 18.29
CA GLN A 36 6.34 26.75 17.51
C GLN A 36 6.01 28.16 16.98
N ASP A 37 6.25 29.20 17.77
CA ASP A 37 6.11 30.60 17.32
C ASP A 37 7.07 30.95 16.18
N LEU A 38 8.25 30.31 16.13
CA LEU A 38 9.19 30.40 15.01
C LEU A 38 8.74 29.59 13.77
N GLY A 39 7.71 28.74 13.88
CA GLY A 39 7.10 28.00 12.77
C GLY A 39 7.56 26.54 12.59
N TYR A 40 8.29 25.99 13.55
CA TYR A 40 8.60 24.55 13.61
C TYR A 40 7.40 23.77 14.20
N ASP A 41 7.22 22.53 13.75
CA ASP A 41 6.10 21.68 14.16
C ASP A 41 6.46 20.75 15.34
N MET A 42 7.75 20.48 15.54
CA MET A 42 8.25 19.54 16.56
C MET A 42 9.67 19.89 17.02
N LEU A 43 10.07 19.34 18.17
CA LEU A 43 11.37 19.58 18.79
C LEU A 43 12.00 18.28 19.26
N THR A 44 13.30 18.09 19.01
CA THR A 44 13.99 16.90 19.52
C THR A 44 14.44 17.07 20.96
N THR A 45 14.42 15.99 21.75
CA THR A 45 14.92 15.96 23.13
C THR A 45 15.62 14.63 23.44
N THR A 46 16.59 14.61 24.35
CA THR A 46 17.21 13.36 24.83
C THR A 46 16.45 12.80 26.02
N ILE A 47 16.36 11.48 26.11
CA ILE A 47 15.60 10.83 27.21
C ILE A 47 16.31 11.00 28.55
N THR A 48 17.64 10.88 28.55
CA THR A 48 18.50 11.11 29.73
C THR A 48 19.48 12.25 29.45
N ASN A 49 20.15 12.72 30.50
CA ASN A 49 21.07 13.86 30.45
C ASN A 49 22.53 13.46 30.81
N SER A 50 23.41 14.47 30.85
CA SER A 50 24.84 14.29 31.18
C SER A 50 25.08 13.84 32.63
N HIS A 51 24.16 14.10 33.57
CA HIS A 51 24.25 13.58 34.93
C HIS A 51 24.17 12.05 34.93
N PHE A 52 23.19 11.50 34.20
CA PHE A 52 23.05 10.06 34.06
C PHE A 52 24.27 9.42 33.40
N GLN A 53 24.79 10.03 32.32
CA GLN A 53 26.03 9.58 31.67
C GLN A 53 27.20 9.52 32.66
N THR A 54 27.38 10.56 33.47
CA THR A 54 28.45 10.62 34.49
C THR A 54 28.32 9.50 35.52
N ARG A 55 27.09 9.18 35.95
CA ARG A 55 26.82 8.08 36.88
C ARG A 55 27.21 6.72 36.30
N VAL A 56 26.89 6.47 35.03
CA VAL A 56 27.26 5.23 34.33
C VAL A 56 28.76 5.12 34.14
N LEU A 57 29.43 6.20 33.75
CA LEU A 57 30.89 6.24 33.63
C LEU A 57 31.60 6.02 34.97
N SER A 58 31.06 6.57 36.07
CA SER A 58 31.59 6.31 37.42
C SER A 58 31.48 4.82 37.79
N LEU A 59 30.34 4.20 37.48
CA LEU A 59 30.13 2.77 37.73
C LEU A 59 31.13 1.90 36.95
N LEU A 60 31.37 2.22 35.68
CA LEU A 60 32.35 1.52 34.85
C LEU A 60 33.77 1.68 35.40
N ARG A 61 34.15 2.88 35.83
CA ARG A 61 35.47 3.14 36.44
C ARG A 61 35.66 2.33 37.72
N SER A 62 34.67 2.31 38.61
CA SER A 62 34.74 1.51 39.84
C SER A 62 34.81 0.01 39.56
N TYR A 63 34.10 -0.47 38.54
CA TYR A 63 34.19 -1.86 38.11
C TYR A 63 35.58 -2.21 37.58
N ASN A 64 36.15 -1.39 36.70
CA ASN A 64 37.49 -1.61 36.15
C ASN A 64 38.57 -1.59 37.25
N GLN A 65 38.48 -0.67 38.20
CA GLN A 65 39.38 -0.64 39.36
C GLN A 65 39.30 -1.92 40.20
N ALA A 66 38.08 -2.40 40.48
CA ALA A 66 37.90 -3.65 41.23
C ALA A 66 38.49 -4.86 40.47
N VAL A 67 38.33 -4.92 39.15
CA VAL A 67 38.89 -6.00 38.31
C VAL A 67 40.42 -5.97 38.30
N GLU A 68 41.04 -4.78 38.27
CA GLU A 68 42.49 -4.64 38.35
C GLU A 68 43.04 -5.08 39.71
N GLU A 69 42.38 -4.71 40.80
CA GLU A 69 42.75 -5.08 42.17
C GLU A 69 42.60 -6.60 42.43
N ASP A 70 41.56 -7.23 41.91
CA ASP A 70 41.26 -8.66 42.09
C ASP A 70 41.94 -9.58 41.07
N SER A 71 42.79 -9.06 40.18
CA SER A 71 43.56 -9.86 39.20
C SER A 71 44.46 -10.94 39.81
N SER A 72 44.65 -10.91 41.14
CA SER A 72 45.39 -11.89 41.94
C SER A 72 44.51 -13.01 42.55
N SER A 73 43.19 -12.91 42.49
CA SER A 73 42.23 -13.89 43.03
C SER A 73 41.43 -14.55 41.90
N SER A 74 41.24 -15.88 41.93
CA SER A 74 40.49 -16.61 40.89
C SER A 74 38.96 -16.46 41.00
N GLN A 75 38.47 -15.38 41.62
CA GLN A 75 37.03 -15.15 41.81
C GLN A 75 36.43 -14.43 40.60
N VAL A 76 35.24 -14.88 40.18
CA VAL A 76 34.51 -14.29 39.05
C VAL A 76 33.80 -13.02 39.52
N GLN A 77 34.24 -11.86 39.04
CA GLN A 77 33.61 -10.58 39.36
C GLN A 77 32.23 -10.46 38.69
N ALA A 78 31.22 -10.00 39.44
CA ALA A 78 29.86 -9.80 38.92
C ALA A 78 29.79 -8.56 38.02
N LEU A 79 29.05 -8.66 36.91
CA LEU A 79 28.87 -7.54 35.96
C LEU A 79 28.19 -6.33 36.63
N PRO A 80 28.56 -5.10 36.23
CA PRO A 80 28.00 -3.89 36.82
C PRO A 80 26.52 -3.72 36.47
N LEU A 81 25.71 -3.34 37.47
CA LEU A 81 24.27 -3.09 37.33
C LEU A 81 23.97 -1.61 37.50
N ILE A 82 23.30 -1.01 36.51
CA ILE A 82 22.88 0.39 36.57
C ILE A 82 21.64 0.49 37.45
N PRO A 83 21.62 1.35 38.49
CA PRO A 83 20.43 1.61 39.30
C PRO A 83 19.24 2.17 38.49
N ALA A 84 18.09 2.35 39.15
CA ALA A 84 16.94 3.01 38.53
C ALA A 84 17.26 4.48 38.15
N LEU A 85 16.43 5.05 37.27
CA LEU A 85 16.50 6.49 36.98
C LEU A 85 16.04 7.28 38.20
N GLU A 86 16.75 8.35 38.49
CA GLU A 86 16.47 9.34 39.53
C GLU A 86 16.00 10.64 38.88
N ASP A 87 15.40 11.54 39.67
CA ASP A 87 14.91 12.85 39.20
C ASP A 87 16.00 13.67 38.46
N ALA A 88 17.24 13.62 38.96
CA ALA A 88 18.36 14.32 38.33
C ALA A 88 18.81 13.75 36.97
N ASP A 89 18.37 12.54 36.58
CA ASP A 89 18.84 11.87 35.36
C ASP A 89 18.06 12.26 34.10
N THR A 90 16.87 12.84 34.26
CA THR A 90 16.01 13.21 33.14
C THR A 90 15.19 14.44 33.48
N PRO A 91 15.19 15.48 32.61
CA PRO A 91 14.33 16.64 32.81
C PRO A 91 12.87 16.38 32.37
N LEU A 92 12.58 15.19 31.81
CA LEU A 92 11.32 14.89 31.16
C LEU A 92 10.30 14.32 32.15
N THR A 93 9.08 14.88 32.09
CA THR A 93 7.92 14.40 32.85
C THR A 93 6.72 14.23 31.92
N PRO A 94 5.73 13.39 32.27
CA PRO A 94 4.50 13.28 31.48
C PRO A 94 3.78 14.64 31.36
N SER A 95 3.56 15.10 30.13
CA SER A 95 2.92 16.39 29.81
C SER A 95 1.95 16.26 28.63
N ASP A 96 1.12 17.28 28.39
CA ASP A 96 0.23 17.31 27.22
C ASP A 96 0.99 17.56 25.90
N THR A 97 2.21 18.11 25.98
CA THR A 97 3.11 18.43 24.87
C THR A 97 3.92 17.22 24.38
N ILE A 98 3.80 16.08 25.05
CA ILE A 98 4.70 14.93 24.91
C ILE A 98 4.71 14.30 23.51
N THR A 99 3.61 14.48 22.76
CA THR A 99 3.46 14.02 21.37
C THR A 99 4.15 14.91 20.34
N GLN A 100 4.58 16.11 20.73
CA GLN A 100 5.29 17.07 19.87
C GLN A 100 6.82 16.93 19.98
N TYR A 101 7.29 16.07 20.89
CA TYR A 101 8.70 15.75 21.02
C TYR A 101 9.10 14.53 20.19
N VAL A 102 10.29 14.62 19.61
CA VAL A 102 10.99 13.47 19.02
C VAL A 102 12.15 13.09 19.95
N TYR A 103 12.06 11.91 20.55
CA TYR A 103 13.01 11.48 21.57
C TYR A 103 14.22 10.83 20.94
N TYR A 104 15.41 11.20 21.40
CA TYR A 104 16.66 10.56 21.02
C TYR A 104 17.18 9.71 22.18
N THR A 105 17.60 8.48 21.88
CA THR A 105 18.39 7.69 22.82
C THR A 105 19.81 8.21 22.88
N SER A 106 20.49 7.94 23.99
CA SER A 106 21.88 8.33 24.21
C SER A 106 22.80 7.89 23.06
N SER A 107 23.60 8.81 22.50
CA SER A 107 24.57 8.53 21.42
C SER A 107 25.90 7.98 21.91
N TRP A 108 26.21 8.16 23.20
CA TRP A 108 27.47 7.75 23.84
C TRP A 108 27.53 6.25 24.20
N ILE A 109 26.47 5.49 23.91
CA ILE A 109 26.41 4.03 24.14
C ILE A 109 26.89 3.26 22.90
N ASP A 110 27.40 2.04 23.11
CA ASP A 110 27.77 1.13 22.03
C ASP A 110 27.08 -0.23 22.19
N LEU A 111 25.91 -0.36 21.56
CA LEU A 111 25.10 -1.59 21.56
C LEU A 111 25.74 -2.74 20.77
N GLY A 112 26.70 -2.43 19.89
CA GLY A 112 27.41 -3.41 19.08
C GLY A 112 28.83 -3.67 19.57
N SER A 113 29.18 -3.24 20.78
CA SER A 113 30.55 -3.28 21.28
C SER A 113 31.08 -4.71 21.34
N PRO A 114 32.33 -4.95 20.89
CA PRO A 114 32.96 -6.26 21.06
C PRO A 114 33.30 -6.54 22.54
N ASP A 115 33.42 -5.51 23.39
CA ASP A 115 33.61 -5.69 24.82
C ASP A 115 32.28 -6.03 25.52
N PRO A 116 32.16 -7.23 26.14
CA PRO A 116 30.90 -7.67 26.75
C PRO A 116 30.43 -6.78 27.91
N VAL A 117 31.34 -6.10 28.62
CA VAL A 117 30.99 -5.18 29.72
C VAL A 117 30.36 -3.92 29.16
N ILE A 118 30.96 -3.35 28.11
CA ILE A 118 30.44 -2.16 27.42
C ILE A 118 29.09 -2.46 26.76
N ALA A 119 28.99 -3.59 26.06
CA ALA A 119 27.72 -4.03 25.46
C ALA A 119 26.63 -4.23 26.53
N HIS A 120 26.98 -4.80 27.68
CA HIS A 120 26.05 -5.02 28.80
C HIS A 120 25.53 -3.71 29.39
N LEU A 121 26.42 -2.75 29.69
CA LEU A 121 26.05 -1.43 30.20
C LEU A 121 25.22 -0.65 29.17
N SER A 122 25.66 -0.62 27.91
CA SER A 122 24.96 0.06 26.81
C SER A 122 23.53 -0.46 26.64
N ARG A 123 23.35 -1.79 26.73
CA ARG A 123 22.03 -2.43 26.68
C ARG A 123 21.15 -2.07 27.88
N GLN A 124 21.73 -2.00 29.09
CA GLN A 124 20.99 -1.56 30.28
C GLN A 124 20.52 -0.10 30.16
N VAL A 125 21.39 0.80 29.71
CA VAL A 125 21.03 2.21 29.44
C VAL A 125 19.88 2.28 28.43
N PHE A 126 20.07 1.65 27.27
CA PHE A 126 19.10 1.70 26.19
C PHE A 126 17.72 1.19 26.58
N ILE A 127 17.63 0.04 27.25
CA ILE A 127 16.34 -0.49 27.70
C ILE A 127 15.68 0.39 28.77
N ARG A 128 16.47 1.02 29.65
CA ARG A 128 15.92 1.98 30.64
C ARG A 128 15.36 3.21 29.96
N GLU A 129 16.05 3.76 28.96
CA GLU A 129 15.55 4.89 28.16
C GLU A 129 14.26 4.53 27.43
N ILE A 130 14.22 3.37 26.78
CA ILE A 130 13.03 2.89 26.07
C ILE A 130 11.85 2.67 27.03
N ALA A 131 12.09 2.10 28.21
CA ALA A 131 11.06 1.93 29.22
C ALA A 131 10.53 3.28 29.74
N TYR A 132 11.42 4.25 29.95
CA TYR A 132 11.04 5.59 30.40
C TYR A 132 10.28 6.36 29.31
N ALA A 133 10.71 6.28 28.05
CA ALA A 133 9.95 6.82 26.91
C ALA A 133 8.55 6.21 26.81
N GLY A 134 8.40 4.91 27.09
CA GLY A 134 7.10 4.25 27.20
C GLY A 134 6.24 4.81 28.34
N PHE A 135 6.84 5.07 29.50
CA PHE A 135 6.16 5.70 30.64
C PHE A 135 5.70 7.14 30.33
N LEU A 136 6.52 7.90 29.60
CA LEU A 136 6.19 9.22 29.08
C LEU A 136 5.09 9.21 28.01
N ASN A 137 4.64 8.03 27.54
CA ASN A 137 3.72 7.92 26.41
C ASN A 137 4.27 8.60 25.14
N ALA A 138 5.58 8.53 24.94
CA ALA A 138 6.22 8.97 23.69
C ALA A 138 5.67 8.18 22.49
N SER A 139 5.51 8.82 21.33
CA SER A 139 5.11 8.10 20.11
C SER A 139 6.31 7.61 19.29
N THR A 140 7.40 8.38 19.30
CA THR A 140 8.49 8.29 18.31
C THR A 140 9.83 8.43 19.02
N VAL A 141 10.69 7.42 18.86
CA VAL A 141 12.07 7.41 19.40
C VAL A 141 13.06 7.18 18.26
N VAL A 142 14.06 8.06 18.15
CA VAL A 142 15.19 7.95 17.22
C VAL A 142 16.36 7.31 17.95
N ILE A 143 16.92 6.27 17.33
CA ILE A 143 18.06 5.50 17.83
C ILE A 143 19.25 5.81 16.93
N PRO A 144 20.40 6.25 17.47
CA PRO A 144 21.64 6.37 16.71
C PRO A 144 21.99 5.06 16.00
N GLY A 145 22.47 5.16 14.76
CA GLY A 145 22.83 3.99 13.95
C GLY A 145 23.97 3.15 14.55
N PRO A 146 24.15 1.90 14.08
CA PRO A 146 25.25 1.06 14.52
C PRO A 146 26.61 1.59 14.03
N ARG A 147 27.66 1.36 14.83
CA ARG A 147 29.05 1.54 14.40
C ARG A 147 29.45 0.41 13.46
N LEU A 148 29.80 0.72 12.22
CA LEU A 148 30.21 -0.32 11.24
C LEU A 148 31.62 -0.84 11.50
N SER A 149 32.46 -0.07 12.21
CA SER A 149 33.78 -0.51 12.69
C SER A 149 33.74 -1.81 13.53
N ASN A 150 32.63 -2.10 14.20
CA ASN A 150 32.43 -3.33 14.99
C ASN A 150 32.09 -4.56 14.12
N GLY A 151 32.03 -4.40 12.79
CA GLY A 151 31.79 -5.46 11.83
C GLY A 151 30.38 -6.10 11.93
N SER A 152 30.20 -7.24 11.25
CA SER A 152 28.90 -7.93 11.15
C SER A 152 28.38 -8.45 12.50
N ASN A 153 29.29 -8.83 13.42
CA ASN A 153 28.91 -9.25 14.76
C ASN A 153 28.32 -8.08 15.56
N GLY A 154 28.96 -6.90 15.52
CA GLY A 154 28.45 -5.70 16.18
C GLY A 154 27.07 -5.28 15.68
N ILE A 155 26.85 -5.32 14.35
CA ILE A 155 25.54 -5.04 13.75
C ILE A 155 24.48 -6.05 14.23
N SER A 156 24.83 -7.33 14.34
CA SER A 156 23.92 -8.37 14.82
C SER A 156 23.53 -8.17 16.29
N GLN A 157 24.48 -7.75 17.14
CA GLN A 157 24.24 -7.41 18.54
C GLN A 157 23.35 -6.17 18.68
N TYR A 158 23.65 -5.12 17.92
CA TYR A 158 22.82 -3.92 17.83
C TYR A 158 21.37 -4.30 17.43
N ALA A 159 21.20 -5.10 16.37
CA ALA A 159 19.88 -5.54 15.91
C ALA A 159 19.12 -6.34 16.97
N ARG A 160 19.82 -7.16 17.76
CA ARG A 160 19.24 -7.89 18.89
C ARG A 160 18.74 -6.92 19.97
N ALA A 161 19.52 -5.90 20.32
CA ALA A 161 19.12 -4.89 21.30
C ALA A 161 17.87 -4.14 20.83
N VAL A 162 17.81 -3.73 19.55
CA VAL A 162 16.61 -3.10 18.95
C VAL A 162 15.39 -4.01 19.03
N LYS A 163 15.55 -5.31 18.74
CA LYS A 163 14.46 -6.29 18.84
C LYS A 163 13.90 -6.43 20.26
N GLU A 164 14.76 -6.36 21.26
CA GLU A 164 14.36 -6.39 22.67
C GLU A 164 13.66 -5.09 23.07
N ALA A 165 14.15 -3.93 22.59
CA ALA A 165 13.49 -2.64 22.79
C ALA A 165 12.09 -2.58 22.16
N LEU A 166 11.89 -3.17 20.97
CA LEU A 166 10.56 -3.31 20.37
C LEU A 166 9.61 -4.09 21.28
N SER A 167 10.11 -5.06 22.05
CA SER A 167 9.30 -5.83 22.99
C SER A 167 9.03 -5.04 24.28
N ALA A 168 10.01 -4.29 24.78
CA ALA A 168 9.90 -3.47 25.99
C ALA A 168 8.96 -2.27 25.81
N GLY A 169 9.04 -1.57 24.67
CA GLY A 169 8.18 -0.42 24.33
C GLY A 169 7.10 -0.82 23.34
N SER A 170 5.99 -1.41 23.81
CA SER A 170 4.97 -2.01 22.93
C SER A 170 4.27 -1.02 21.98
N TYR A 171 4.24 0.27 22.32
CA TYR A 171 3.56 1.32 21.53
C TYR A 171 4.53 2.30 20.84
N LEU A 172 5.83 2.21 21.12
CA LEU A 172 6.83 3.12 20.57
C LEU A 172 7.14 2.81 19.12
N HIS A 173 7.19 3.82 18.26
CA HIS A 173 7.82 3.72 16.95
C HIS A 173 9.32 3.99 17.08
N LEU A 174 10.14 3.04 16.63
CA LEU A 174 11.60 3.13 16.69
C LEU A 174 12.14 3.46 15.31
N HIS A 175 12.96 4.51 15.23
CA HIS A 175 13.56 5.01 14.00
C HIS A 175 15.08 4.92 14.11
N VAL A 176 15.72 4.06 13.32
CA VAL A 176 17.19 3.94 13.31
C VAL A 176 17.76 5.03 12.41
N LEU A 177 18.63 5.88 12.95
CA LEU A 177 19.33 6.93 12.22
C LEU A 177 20.43 6.34 11.35
N MET A 178 20.26 6.39 10.04
CA MET A 178 21.19 5.83 9.06
C MET A 178 21.67 6.92 8.10
N PRO A 179 22.99 7.13 7.93
CA PRO A 179 23.51 8.01 6.90
C PRO A 179 23.40 7.36 5.53
N MET A 180 22.99 8.16 4.54
CA MET A 180 22.68 7.66 3.20
C MET A 180 23.91 7.10 2.45
N ASP A 181 25.09 7.69 2.66
CA ASP A 181 26.34 7.40 1.93
C ASP A 181 27.47 6.87 2.83
N GLY A 182 27.19 6.63 4.12
CA GLY A 182 28.19 6.14 5.09
C GLY A 182 29.16 7.19 5.63
N SER A 183 29.04 8.46 5.25
CA SER A 183 30.01 9.52 5.59
C SER A 183 30.12 9.88 7.09
N LYS A 184 29.17 9.44 7.94
CA LYS A 184 29.11 9.80 9.38
C LYS A 184 29.16 8.63 10.37
N ILE A 185 29.38 7.41 9.91
CA ILE A 185 29.19 6.22 10.76
C ILE A 185 30.26 6.08 11.83
N ASP A 186 31.49 6.48 11.51
CA ASP A 186 32.63 6.42 12.42
C ASP A 186 33.20 7.83 12.62
N SER A 187 32.37 8.89 12.67
CA SER A 187 32.89 10.17 13.14
C SER A 187 33.37 9.96 14.58
N ASP A 188 34.69 9.92 14.74
CA ASP A 188 35.46 10.05 15.97
C ASP A 188 35.16 11.42 16.60
N ASP A 189 33.88 11.76 16.81
CA ASP A 189 33.50 12.92 17.57
C ASP A 189 34.11 12.74 18.94
N GLU A 190 34.94 13.71 19.31
CA GLU A 190 35.80 13.74 20.48
C GLU A 190 35.00 13.80 21.80
N ASP A 191 33.89 13.08 21.92
CA ASP A 191 33.15 12.97 23.15
C ASP A 191 33.97 12.14 24.13
N VAL A 192 34.43 12.80 25.19
CA VAL A 192 35.21 12.19 26.28
C VAL A 192 34.36 11.15 27.03
N GLY A 193 33.03 11.23 26.93
CA GLY A 193 32.08 10.36 27.61
C GLY A 193 31.59 9.14 26.83
N ASP A 194 32.13 8.87 25.63
CA ASP A 194 31.74 7.73 24.80
C ASP A 194 32.24 6.39 25.39
N LEU A 195 31.32 5.45 25.62
CA LEU A 195 31.64 4.13 26.19
C LEU A 195 32.59 3.30 25.31
N ALA A 196 32.57 3.48 23.99
CA ALA A 196 33.43 2.73 23.08
C ALA A 196 34.92 2.96 23.37
N ARG A 197 35.27 4.15 23.90
CA ARG A 197 36.66 4.52 24.26
C ARG A 197 37.20 3.76 25.46
N PHE A 198 36.32 3.21 26.28
CA PHE A 198 36.66 2.43 27.48
C PHE A 198 36.64 0.91 27.21
N ALA A 199 36.45 0.49 25.96
CA ALA A 199 36.55 -0.91 25.58
C ALA A 199 37.97 -1.43 25.85
N ARG A 200 38.07 -2.62 26.46
CA ARG A 200 39.37 -3.21 26.79
C ARG A 200 40.13 -3.62 25.53
N PRO A 201 41.46 -3.40 25.46
CA PRO A 201 42.26 -3.65 24.25
C PRO A 201 42.14 -5.08 23.70
N GLU A 202 41.92 -6.08 24.56
CA GLU A 202 41.75 -7.48 24.18
C GLU A 202 40.51 -7.77 23.31
N TYR A 203 39.50 -6.90 23.34
CA TYR A 203 38.29 -7.01 22.52
C TYR A 203 38.29 -6.09 21.31
N ILE A 204 39.21 -5.12 21.26
CA ILE A 204 39.36 -4.23 20.11
C ILE A 204 40.07 -5.04 19.02
N THR A 205 39.28 -5.54 18.08
CA THR A 205 39.86 -6.13 16.87
C THR A 205 40.44 -4.98 16.05
N GLU A 206 41.70 -5.06 15.61
CA GLU A 206 42.22 -4.18 14.56
C GLU A 206 41.42 -4.47 13.27
N ALA A 207 40.21 -3.93 13.18
CA ALA A 207 39.42 -4.02 11.97
C ALA A 207 40.25 -3.36 10.87
N GLN A 208 40.59 -4.13 9.83
CA GLN A 208 41.20 -3.58 8.63
C GLN A 208 40.29 -2.47 8.11
N LYS A 209 40.63 -1.21 8.36
CA LYS A 209 39.90 -0.05 7.79
C LYS A 209 39.77 -0.33 6.29
N PRO A 210 38.55 -0.48 5.76
CA PRO A 210 38.38 -0.82 4.36
C PRO A 210 39.06 0.25 3.50
N LYS A 211 39.81 -0.17 2.47
CA LYS A 211 40.61 0.72 1.60
C LYS A 211 39.77 1.75 0.84
N SER A 212 38.45 1.57 0.81
CA SER A 212 37.44 2.52 0.32
C SER A 212 36.11 2.28 1.04
N PRO A 213 35.37 3.32 1.47
CA PRO A 213 34.04 3.13 2.04
C PRO A 213 33.07 2.65 0.95
N ASP A 214 32.51 1.46 1.13
CA ASP A 214 31.41 0.97 0.30
C ASP A 214 30.14 1.76 0.66
N PRO A 215 29.53 2.52 -0.28
CA PRO A 215 28.35 3.32 0.00
C PRO A 215 27.13 2.47 0.42
N TYR A 216 27.08 1.17 0.06
CA TYR A 216 25.99 0.27 0.44
C TYR A 216 26.14 -0.35 1.84
N SER A 217 27.32 -0.23 2.47
CA SER A 217 27.57 -0.81 3.80
C SER A 217 26.54 -0.35 4.86
N THR A 218 26.06 0.88 4.73
CA THR A 218 25.01 1.47 5.58
C THR A 218 23.67 0.79 5.37
N TRP A 219 23.29 0.60 4.12
CA TRP A 219 22.04 -0.03 3.74
C TRP A 219 22.07 -1.52 4.09
N ASP A 220 23.21 -2.21 3.95
CA ASP A 220 23.39 -3.60 4.37
C ASP A 220 23.25 -3.77 5.89
N ALA A 221 23.77 -2.82 6.66
CA ALA A 221 23.58 -2.81 8.11
C ALA A 221 22.10 -2.64 8.47
N TRP A 222 21.41 -1.69 7.84
CA TRP A 222 19.96 -1.54 7.99
C TRP A 222 19.21 -2.81 7.59
N ASN A 223 19.57 -3.43 6.46
CA ASN A 223 18.99 -4.66 5.96
C ASN A 223 19.13 -5.80 6.98
N THR A 224 20.29 -5.92 7.62
CA THR A 224 20.55 -6.89 8.70
C THR A 224 19.65 -6.61 9.91
N ILE A 225 19.56 -5.35 10.35
CA ILE A 225 18.73 -4.92 11.49
C ILE A 225 17.26 -5.27 11.26
N ARG A 226 16.69 -4.83 10.13
CA ARG A 226 15.26 -5.09 9.83
C ARG A 226 14.97 -6.58 9.64
N THR A 227 15.92 -7.35 9.11
CA THR A 227 15.77 -8.80 8.91
C THR A 227 15.72 -9.54 10.26
N ILE A 228 16.62 -9.25 11.19
CA ILE A 228 16.63 -9.84 12.55
C ILE A 228 15.35 -9.47 13.32
N CYS A 229 14.87 -8.24 13.12
CA CYS A 229 13.62 -7.73 13.66
C CYS A 229 12.37 -8.21 12.90
N LYS A 230 12.51 -9.07 11.88
CA LYS A 230 11.41 -9.61 11.06
C LYS A 230 10.51 -8.54 10.45
N TYR A 231 11.11 -7.46 9.94
CA TYR A 231 10.39 -6.37 9.26
C TYR A 231 9.26 -5.78 10.11
N HIS A 232 9.52 -5.62 11.41
CA HIS A 232 8.53 -5.15 12.38
C HIS A 232 7.92 -3.79 11.95
N SER A 233 6.59 -3.66 11.95
CA SER A 233 5.88 -2.47 11.43
C SER A 233 6.18 -1.16 12.18
N ARG A 234 6.59 -1.26 13.46
CA ARG A 234 7.05 -0.12 14.28
C ARG A 234 8.52 0.26 14.10
N LEU A 235 9.29 -0.50 13.33
CA LEU A 235 10.70 -0.24 13.07
C LEU A 235 10.85 0.43 11.70
N SER A 236 11.52 1.57 11.65
CA SER A 236 11.67 2.37 10.43
C SER A 236 13.00 3.13 10.43
N VAL A 237 13.28 3.84 9.34
CA VAL A 237 14.54 4.58 9.15
C VAL A 237 14.33 6.06 9.35
N ALA A 238 15.27 6.68 10.07
CA ALA A 238 15.57 8.10 9.98
C ALA A 238 16.80 8.27 9.08
N LEU A 239 16.62 8.87 7.90
CA LEU A 239 17.67 8.93 6.89
C LEU A 239 18.41 10.27 6.98
N ASP A 240 19.72 10.25 7.23
CA ASP A 240 20.57 11.44 7.23
C ASP A 240 21.06 11.74 5.82
N LEU A 241 20.69 12.92 5.32
CA LEU A 241 21.00 13.36 3.96
C LEU A 241 22.39 14.02 3.94
N PRO A 242 23.38 13.46 3.21
CA PRO A 242 24.72 14.02 3.14
C PRO A 242 24.78 15.27 2.26
N ARG A 243 25.87 16.03 2.34
CA ARG A 243 26.07 17.23 1.51
C ARG A 243 25.97 16.97 0.00
N ARG A 244 26.37 15.79 -0.44
CA ARG A 244 26.23 15.33 -1.82
C ARG A 244 25.52 13.98 -1.77
N LEU A 245 24.33 13.90 -2.37
CA LEU A 245 23.60 12.64 -2.47
C LEU A 245 24.39 11.59 -3.27
N PRO A 246 24.28 10.30 -2.92
CA PRO A 246 24.94 9.20 -3.62
C PRO A 246 24.27 8.91 -4.99
N SER A 247 24.64 7.80 -5.63
CA SER A 247 24.05 7.37 -6.91
C SER A 247 22.52 7.25 -6.83
N SER A 248 21.85 7.47 -7.95
CA SER A 248 20.39 7.34 -8.10
C SER A 248 19.89 5.92 -7.75
N ALA A 249 20.70 4.89 -7.97
CA ALA A 249 20.45 3.52 -7.53
C ALA A 249 20.34 3.43 -6.00
N LEU A 250 21.35 3.92 -5.26
CA LEU A 250 21.33 3.91 -3.80
C LEU A 250 20.21 4.80 -3.23
N GLN A 251 19.91 5.93 -3.89
CA GLN A 251 18.75 6.75 -3.55
C GLN A 251 17.43 5.98 -3.66
N SER A 252 17.27 5.19 -4.73
CA SER A 252 16.07 4.38 -4.95
C SER A 252 15.95 3.24 -3.95
N ARG A 253 17.07 2.62 -3.57
CA ARG A 253 17.12 1.60 -2.51
C ARG A 253 16.60 2.17 -1.19
N TRP A 254 17.14 3.31 -0.74
CA TRP A 254 16.67 3.97 0.48
C TRP A 254 15.22 4.44 0.39
N TYR A 255 14.77 4.92 -0.77
CA TYR A 255 13.38 5.30 -0.97
C TYR A 255 12.40 4.14 -0.75
N SER A 256 12.77 2.92 -1.15
CA SER A 256 11.94 1.72 -0.95
C SER A 256 11.82 1.27 0.51
N GLU A 257 12.77 1.67 1.37
CA GLU A 257 12.79 1.31 2.79
C GLU A 257 11.72 2.10 3.57
N PRO A 258 11.27 1.63 4.75
CA PRO A 258 10.26 2.33 5.55
C PRO A 258 10.82 3.63 6.15
N LEU A 259 10.90 4.68 5.34
CA LEU A 259 11.35 6.02 5.71
C LEU A 259 10.26 6.74 6.51
N ARG A 260 10.63 7.28 7.67
CA ARG A 260 9.72 8.08 8.53
C ARG A 260 10.30 9.42 8.94
N ILE A 261 11.61 9.60 8.88
CA ILE A 261 12.29 10.85 9.18
C ILE A 261 13.37 11.10 8.11
N LEU A 262 13.45 12.34 7.60
CA LEU A 262 14.55 12.85 6.79
C LEU A 262 15.32 13.86 7.63
N ASN A 263 16.53 13.49 8.06
CA ASN A 263 17.43 14.37 8.78
C ASN A 263 18.27 15.17 7.78
N ILE A 264 18.15 16.49 7.81
CA ILE A 264 18.84 17.41 6.91
C ILE A 264 19.82 18.24 7.76
N PRO A 265 21.10 17.85 7.81
CA PRO A 265 22.10 18.60 8.57
C PRO A 265 22.42 19.92 7.88
N ALA A 266 22.93 20.89 8.66
CA ALA A 266 23.37 22.19 8.14
C ALA A 266 24.39 22.06 7.00
N SER A 267 25.24 21.03 7.04
CA SER A 267 26.24 20.73 6.01
C SER A 267 25.64 20.41 4.63
N SER A 268 24.34 20.07 4.56
CA SER A 268 23.65 19.75 3.32
C SER A 268 23.12 20.96 2.56
N PHE A 269 23.07 22.12 3.20
CA PHE A 269 22.71 23.37 2.56
C PHE A 269 23.88 24.00 1.82
N LEU A 270 23.56 24.60 0.67
CA LEU A 270 24.45 25.42 -0.13
C LEU A 270 24.05 26.88 0.04
N VAL A 271 25.01 27.80 -0.10
CA VAL A 271 24.73 29.23 -0.09
C VAL A 271 24.64 29.72 -1.54
N ASN A 272 23.53 30.35 -1.90
CA ASN A 272 23.33 30.91 -3.24
C ASN A 272 24.04 32.26 -3.42
N THR A 273 23.99 32.84 -4.63
CA THR A 273 24.61 34.14 -4.94
C THR A 273 24.02 35.33 -4.16
N ARG A 274 22.82 35.17 -3.60
CA ARG A 274 22.14 36.17 -2.75
C ARG A 274 22.40 35.94 -1.26
N GLY A 275 23.23 34.96 -0.89
CA GLY A 275 23.54 34.63 0.50
C GLY A 275 22.47 33.79 1.22
N SER A 276 21.47 33.26 0.53
CA SER A 276 20.43 32.40 1.12
C SER A 276 20.81 30.92 1.07
N PHE A 277 20.41 30.17 2.10
CA PHE A 277 20.59 28.72 2.17
C PHE A 277 19.60 28.00 1.24
N VAL A 278 20.11 27.09 0.42
CA VAL A 278 19.34 26.32 -0.57
C VAL A 278 19.85 24.88 -0.67
N LEU A 279 18.98 23.95 -1.04
CA LEU A 279 19.36 22.56 -1.33
C LEU A 279 19.65 22.38 -2.82
N SER A 280 20.49 21.41 -3.17
CA SER A 280 20.74 21.06 -4.57
C SER A 280 19.48 20.51 -5.25
N LYS A 281 19.45 20.47 -6.59
CA LYS A 281 18.30 19.95 -7.33
C LYS A 281 18.01 18.47 -7.04
N SER A 282 19.06 17.65 -6.86
CA SER A 282 18.91 16.25 -6.47
C SER A 282 18.26 16.09 -5.09
N HIS A 283 18.60 16.95 -4.11
CA HIS A 283 17.93 16.98 -2.82
C HIS A 283 16.46 17.37 -2.93
N GLN A 284 16.16 18.43 -3.68
CA GLN A 284 14.78 18.87 -3.90
C GLN A 284 13.93 17.73 -4.47
N LEU A 285 14.44 17.04 -5.51
CA LEU A 285 13.80 15.88 -6.13
C LEU A 285 13.54 14.74 -5.15
N PHE A 286 14.57 14.31 -4.43
CA PHE A 286 14.46 13.20 -3.48
C PHE A 286 13.45 13.52 -2.37
N ILE A 287 13.49 14.74 -1.82
CA ILE A 287 12.54 15.21 -0.80
C ILE A 287 11.12 15.24 -1.35
N PHE A 288 10.90 15.79 -2.55
CA PHE A 288 9.58 15.80 -3.18
C PHE A 288 9.03 14.39 -3.37
N ARG A 289 9.86 13.46 -3.87
CA ARG A 289 9.47 12.06 -4.04
C ARG A 289 9.09 11.41 -2.70
N CYS A 290 9.88 11.60 -1.66
CA CYS A 290 9.59 11.05 -0.32
C CYS A 290 8.31 11.64 0.29
N LEU A 291 8.05 12.93 0.10
CA LEU A 291 6.86 13.60 0.66
C LEU A 291 5.58 13.33 -0.14
N ARG A 292 5.65 12.56 -1.23
CA ARG A 292 4.49 12.01 -1.97
C ARG A 292 4.02 10.66 -1.46
N LEU A 293 4.78 10.02 -0.57
CA LEU A 293 4.41 8.76 0.05
C LEU A 293 3.13 8.91 0.89
N LYS A 294 2.35 7.84 0.99
CA LYS A 294 1.12 7.75 1.81
C LYS A 294 1.35 8.14 3.26
N SER A 295 2.53 7.81 3.78
CA SER A 295 3.02 8.25 5.08
C SER A 295 4.28 9.08 4.86
N PRO A 296 4.16 10.39 4.61
CA PRO A 296 5.31 11.22 4.30
C PRO A 296 6.23 11.27 5.53
N PRO A 297 7.57 11.20 5.33
CA PRO A 297 8.49 11.33 6.43
C PRO A 297 8.47 12.76 6.99
N TRP A 298 8.72 12.89 8.29
CA TRP A 298 8.97 14.18 8.92
C TRP A 298 10.36 14.67 8.55
N ILE A 299 10.56 15.98 8.51
CA ILE A 299 11.86 16.58 8.24
C ILE A 299 12.45 17.07 9.55
N LEU A 300 13.70 16.71 9.86
CA LEU A 300 14.45 17.30 10.97
C LEU A 300 15.57 18.16 10.40
N LEU A 301 15.59 19.45 10.77
CA LEU A 301 16.70 20.34 10.49
C LEU A 301 17.73 20.19 11.60
N ALA A 302 18.88 19.59 11.27
CA ALA A 302 19.90 19.22 12.24
C ALA A 302 21.08 20.19 12.27
N ASP A 303 21.45 20.63 13.48
CA ASP A 303 22.65 21.41 13.78
C ASP A 303 22.76 22.72 12.97
N ILE A 304 21.63 23.38 12.72
CA ILE A 304 21.53 24.62 11.93
C ILE A 304 21.85 25.91 12.71
N GLY A 305 22.23 25.78 13.98
CA GLY A 305 22.52 26.89 14.89
C GLY A 305 21.68 26.83 16.17
N SER A 306 21.84 27.85 17.03
CA SER A 306 21.01 28.03 18.22
C SER A 306 19.59 28.49 17.85
N ILE A 307 18.63 28.21 18.74
CA ILE A 307 17.25 28.69 18.56
C ILE A 307 17.23 30.21 18.84
N PRO A 308 16.80 31.05 17.87
CA PRO A 308 16.76 32.51 18.04
C PRO A 308 15.99 32.92 19.30
N GLY A 309 16.55 33.81 20.12
CA GLY A 309 15.89 34.33 21.33
C GLY A 309 16.05 33.50 22.61
N VAL A 310 16.67 32.31 22.53
CA VAL A 310 16.98 31.46 23.71
C VAL A 310 18.45 31.59 24.10
N ASP A 311 19.35 31.44 23.14
CA ASP A 311 20.81 31.54 23.36
C ASP A 311 21.39 32.92 22.97
N ASP A 312 20.59 33.81 22.38
CA ASP A 312 20.96 35.17 21.98
C ASP A 312 19.85 36.17 22.38
N PRO A 313 20.00 36.89 23.51
CA PRO A 313 19.01 37.85 24.01
C PRO A 313 18.79 39.07 23.11
N ASP A 314 19.73 39.39 22.21
CA ASP A 314 19.67 40.58 21.36
C ASP A 314 18.75 40.38 20.14
N MET A 315 18.33 39.14 19.86
CA MET A 315 17.34 38.79 18.83
C MET A 315 15.88 38.86 19.33
N ILE A 316 15.65 39.20 20.61
CA ILE A 316 14.32 39.30 21.23
C ILE A 316 13.68 40.67 20.90
N MET A 317 13.48 41.01 19.63
CA MET A 317 12.69 42.21 19.26
C MET A 317 12.09 42.08 17.85
N SER A 318 10.97 41.36 17.71
CA SER A 318 9.77 41.77 16.92
C SER A 318 8.84 40.58 16.63
N TYR A 319 7.98 40.20 17.59
CA TYR A 319 6.90 39.25 17.30
C TYR A 319 5.56 39.81 17.80
N SER A 320 4.91 40.56 16.92
CA SER A 320 3.49 40.87 17.01
C SER A 320 2.92 40.97 15.60
N THR A 321 2.79 39.82 14.93
CA THR A 321 1.76 39.47 13.93
C THR A 321 2.23 38.21 13.22
N GLY A 322 1.59 37.07 13.50
CA GLY A 322 1.79 35.78 12.81
C GLY A 322 1.32 35.78 11.36
N HIS A 323 1.77 36.76 10.57
CA HIS A 323 1.60 36.83 9.12
C HIS A 323 2.88 37.43 8.52
N LEU A 324 3.71 36.59 7.89
CA LEU A 324 4.69 37.08 6.93
C LEU A 324 3.92 37.55 5.68
N SER A 325 3.98 38.86 5.41
CA SER A 325 3.31 39.50 4.27
C SER A 325 3.81 38.93 2.93
N PRO A 326 2.92 38.66 1.94
CA PRO A 326 3.27 38.08 0.64
C PRO A 326 4.26 38.88 -0.23
N GLU A 327 4.55 40.13 0.12
CA GLU A 327 5.35 41.05 -0.72
C GLU A 327 6.84 40.70 -0.75
N VAL A 328 7.39 40.06 0.29
CA VAL A 328 8.83 39.68 0.34
C VAL A 328 9.17 38.57 -0.67
N ALA A 329 8.17 37.79 -1.12
CA ALA A 329 8.34 36.76 -2.15
C ALA A 329 8.04 37.26 -3.58
N ALA A 330 7.41 38.44 -3.73
CA ALA A 330 7.01 38.99 -5.03
C ALA A 330 8.14 39.77 -5.73
N ASP A 331 9.08 40.34 -4.98
CA ASP A 331 10.11 41.25 -5.51
C ASP A 331 11.44 40.58 -5.87
N ALA A 332 11.50 39.26 -5.97
CA ALA A 332 12.63 38.59 -6.62
C ALA A 332 12.61 38.93 -8.12
N PRO A 333 13.58 39.70 -8.66
CA PRO A 333 13.52 40.11 -10.06
C PRO A 333 13.57 38.88 -10.97
N SER A 334 12.72 38.91 -11.99
CA SER A 334 12.66 37.93 -13.08
C SER A 334 14.05 37.75 -13.72
N PRO A 335 14.44 36.54 -14.13
CA PRO A 335 15.77 36.30 -14.70
C PRO A 335 15.85 36.86 -16.12
N GLY A 336 16.22 38.14 -16.22
CA GLY A 336 16.72 38.78 -17.43
C GLY A 336 18.17 39.17 -17.23
N ALA A 337 19.06 38.59 -18.05
CA ALA A 337 20.47 38.95 -18.22
C ALA A 337 21.45 38.60 -17.06
N SER A 338 22.09 37.44 -17.17
CA SER A 338 23.54 37.35 -17.46
C SER A 338 23.99 35.89 -17.38
N GLN A 339 24.48 35.36 -18.50
CA GLN A 339 25.19 34.09 -18.57
C GLN A 339 26.57 34.26 -17.94
N SER A 340 26.88 33.55 -16.86
CA SER A 340 28.27 33.22 -16.53
C SER A 340 28.37 31.93 -15.72
N ALA A 341 29.40 31.15 -16.04
CA ALA A 341 29.66 29.82 -15.52
C ALA A 341 29.92 29.80 -14.00
N SER A 342 29.64 28.65 -13.38
CA SER A 342 29.90 28.34 -11.98
C SER A 342 31.37 28.65 -11.60
N PRO A 343 31.63 29.39 -10.51
CA PRO A 343 33.00 29.72 -10.12
C PRO A 343 33.72 28.53 -9.52
N THR A 344 35.04 28.52 -9.66
CA THR A 344 35.91 27.50 -9.08
C THR A 344 36.04 27.67 -7.55
N PRO A 345 36.44 26.62 -6.80
CA PRO A 345 36.60 26.70 -5.35
C PRO A 345 37.59 27.80 -4.87
N ALA A 346 38.57 28.15 -5.70
CA ALA A 346 39.53 29.22 -5.42
C ALA A 346 38.90 30.63 -5.54
N GLU A 347 37.97 30.82 -6.47
CA GLU A 347 37.23 32.08 -6.65
C GLU A 347 36.19 32.28 -5.53
N ALA A 348 35.58 31.19 -5.05
CA ALA A 348 34.68 31.21 -3.89
C ALA A 348 35.40 31.60 -2.58
N ALA A 349 36.63 31.13 -2.39
CA ALA A 349 37.44 31.47 -1.21
C ALA A 349 37.88 32.95 -1.18
N GLN A 350 38.17 33.54 -2.35
CA GLN A 350 38.55 34.96 -2.43
C GLN A 350 37.37 35.93 -2.31
N MET A 351 36.14 35.49 -2.58
CA MET A 351 34.93 36.31 -2.42
C MET A 351 34.47 36.44 -0.97
N ALA A 352 34.83 35.49 -0.10
CA ALA A 352 34.50 35.53 1.34
C ALA A 352 35.15 36.72 2.08
N SER A 353 36.22 37.31 1.54
CA SER A 353 36.96 38.38 2.22
C SER A 353 36.45 39.80 1.94
N LYS A 354 35.37 39.99 1.16
CA LYS A 354 34.95 41.33 0.68
C LYS A 354 33.51 41.76 0.98
N SER A 355 32.67 40.96 1.64
CA SER A 355 31.29 41.37 1.97
C SER A 355 31.16 41.96 3.38
N SER A 356 31.70 43.16 3.60
CA SER A 356 31.25 43.98 4.73
C SER A 356 30.14 44.93 4.24
N LYS A 357 28.98 44.86 4.90
CA LYS A 357 27.87 45.84 4.90
C LYS A 357 27.08 46.00 3.60
N LYS A 358 25.95 45.28 3.52
CA LYS A 358 24.64 45.79 3.06
C LYS A 358 23.53 44.90 3.63
N SER A 359 22.53 45.51 4.25
CA SER A 359 21.48 44.88 5.06
C SER A 359 20.57 43.98 4.23
N ALA A 360 20.61 42.67 4.49
CA ALA A 360 19.51 41.76 4.19
C ALA A 360 18.61 41.74 5.43
N PHE A 361 17.29 41.86 5.22
CA PHE A 361 16.29 41.57 6.25
C PHE A 361 16.63 40.23 6.91
N ASN A 362 16.86 40.25 8.22
CA ASN A 362 17.45 39.14 8.95
C ASN A 362 16.35 38.11 9.28
N ASP A 363 16.07 37.18 8.35
CA ASP A 363 15.20 36.04 8.64
C ASP A 363 15.84 35.21 9.78
N PRO A 364 15.20 35.05 10.94
CA PRO A 364 15.75 34.33 12.08
C PRO A 364 15.82 32.82 11.83
N THR A 365 15.05 32.29 10.87
CA THR A 365 14.95 30.86 10.57
C THR A 365 15.12 30.57 9.07
N PRO A 366 16.26 30.95 8.45
CA PRO A 366 16.39 30.95 6.99
C PRO A 366 16.27 29.56 6.37
N HIS A 367 16.72 28.51 7.07
CA HIS A 367 16.59 27.12 6.64
C HIS A 367 15.13 26.65 6.60
N LEU A 368 14.36 26.98 7.64
CA LEU A 368 12.93 26.66 7.74
C LEU A 368 12.14 27.39 6.65
N SER A 369 12.37 28.69 6.47
CA SER A 369 11.75 29.51 5.43
C SER A 369 11.98 28.92 4.03
N TYR A 370 13.19 28.43 3.76
CA TYR A 370 13.49 27.76 2.50
C TYR A 370 12.71 26.44 2.30
N LEU A 371 12.58 25.60 3.33
CA LEU A 371 11.76 24.38 3.22
C LEU A 371 10.28 24.71 3.04
N ARG A 372 9.75 25.73 3.73
CA ARG A 372 8.37 26.21 3.51
C ARG A 372 8.18 26.78 2.11
N PHE A 373 9.22 27.41 1.54
CA PHE A 373 9.22 27.80 0.12
C PHE A 373 9.15 26.56 -0.79
N LEU A 374 9.93 25.51 -0.55
CA LEU A 374 9.86 24.28 -1.33
C LEU A 374 8.49 23.58 -1.21
N GLN A 375 7.87 23.60 -0.03
CA GLN A 375 6.52 23.08 0.20
C GLN A 375 5.47 23.78 -0.68
N ARG A 376 5.53 25.10 -0.78
CA ARG A 376 4.60 25.90 -1.60
C ARG A 376 4.83 25.72 -3.10
N ASN A 377 6.07 25.44 -3.51
CA ASN A 377 6.48 25.34 -4.91
C ASN A 377 6.69 23.88 -5.36
N GLN A 378 6.05 22.91 -4.69
CA GLN A 378 6.09 21.53 -5.15
C GLN A 378 5.49 21.38 -6.56
N PRO A 379 5.90 20.34 -7.32
CA PRO A 379 5.23 19.96 -8.57
C PRO A 379 3.72 19.74 -8.36
N ALA A 380 2.91 19.89 -9.40
CA ALA A 380 1.50 19.49 -9.33
C ALA A 380 1.39 17.96 -9.28
N LYS A 381 0.35 17.44 -8.62
CA LYS A 381 0.07 16.00 -8.64
C LYS A 381 -0.43 15.57 -10.01
N THR A 382 0.04 14.42 -10.51
CA THR A 382 -0.48 13.80 -11.74
C THR A 382 -1.92 13.30 -11.53
N GLN A 383 -2.63 12.97 -12.62
CA GLN A 383 -3.98 12.38 -12.52
C GLN A 383 -3.95 11.06 -11.74
N LEU A 384 -2.93 10.22 -12.00
CA LEU A 384 -2.72 8.96 -11.31
C LEU A 384 -2.46 9.16 -9.81
N GLU A 385 -1.66 10.15 -9.41
CA GLU A 385 -1.42 10.47 -8.00
C GLU A 385 -2.68 10.99 -7.29
N ARG A 386 -3.50 11.80 -7.98
CA ARG A 386 -4.76 12.32 -7.44
C ARG A 386 -5.78 11.21 -7.23
N PHE A 387 -5.91 10.30 -8.21
CA PHE A 387 -6.83 9.17 -8.13
C PHE A 387 -6.34 8.10 -7.14
N GLY A 388 -5.04 7.79 -7.19
CA GLY A 388 -4.42 6.68 -6.48
C GLY A 388 -3.99 6.97 -5.04
N GLY A 389 -4.09 8.20 -4.55
CA GLY A 389 -3.56 8.58 -3.23
C GLY A 389 -3.99 7.69 -2.04
N GLY A 390 -5.21 7.13 -2.08
CA GLY A 390 -5.67 6.16 -1.06
C GLY A 390 -5.13 4.72 -1.25
N PHE A 391 -4.80 4.36 -2.48
CA PHE A 391 -4.45 3.01 -2.93
C PHE A 391 -2.94 2.74 -2.93
N GLN A 392 -2.10 3.74 -2.67
CA GLN A 392 -0.65 3.56 -2.54
C GLN A 392 -0.29 2.43 -1.57
N ASP A 393 0.43 1.43 -2.09
CA ASP A 393 0.85 0.19 -1.44
C ASP A 393 -0.28 -0.56 -0.71
N TYR A 394 -1.52 -0.39 -1.16
CA TYR A 394 -2.68 -1.11 -0.63
C TYR A 394 -2.91 -2.39 -1.45
N LEU A 395 -2.80 -3.53 -0.78
CA LEU A 395 -2.96 -4.85 -1.41
C LEU A 395 -4.44 -5.18 -1.64
N GLN A 396 -4.77 -5.46 -2.90
CA GLN A 396 -6.11 -5.84 -3.34
C GLN A 396 -6.06 -7.22 -4.00
N SER A 397 -7.01 -8.09 -3.68
CA SER A 397 -7.15 -9.34 -4.41
C SER A 397 -7.55 -9.03 -5.87
N PRO A 398 -6.95 -9.69 -6.87
CA PRO A 398 -7.36 -9.55 -8.26
C PRO A 398 -8.85 -9.87 -8.41
N LEU A 399 -9.53 -9.10 -9.25
CA LEU A 399 -10.95 -9.32 -9.52
C LEU A 399 -11.13 -10.66 -10.26
N GLN A 400 -12.27 -11.31 -10.05
CA GLN A 400 -12.67 -12.49 -10.81
C GLN A 400 -14.05 -12.30 -11.44
N PRO A 401 -14.19 -11.42 -12.47
CA PRO A 401 -15.51 -11.09 -13.02
C PRO A 401 -16.25 -12.27 -13.65
N LEU A 402 -15.54 -13.33 -14.04
CA LEU A 402 -16.17 -14.56 -14.54
C LEU A 402 -16.89 -15.34 -13.43
N THR A 403 -16.33 -15.37 -12.23
CA THR A 403 -16.90 -16.06 -11.06
C THR A 403 -17.92 -15.16 -10.36
N ASP A 404 -17.54 -13.93 -10.07
CA ASP A 404 -18.29 -13.01 -9.23
C ASP A 404 -19.02 -11.96 -10.05
N ASN A 405 -20.22 -11.57 -9.60
CA ASN A 405 -20.93 -10.44 -10.20
C ASN A 405 -20.41 -9.15 -9.56
N LEU A 406 -19.74 -8.32 -10.36
CA LEU A 406 -19.20 -7.05 -9.88
C LEU A 406 -20.28 -6.10 -9.37
N GLU A 407 -19.92 -5.33 -8.35
CA GLU A 407 -20.75 -4.27 -7.80
C GLU A 407 -20.74 -3.00 -8.67
N SER A 408 -21.77 -2.16 -8.54
CA SER A 408 -21.88 -0.93 -9.34
C SER A 408 -20.71 0.03 -9.13
N ILE A 409 -20.15 0.10 -7.91
CA ILE A 409 -19.02 0.99 -7.62
C ILE A 409 -17.75 0.57 -8.37
N THR A 410 -17.55 -0.74 -8.57
CA THR A 410 -16.42 -1.27 -9.34
C THR A 410 -16.51 -0.83 -10.79
N TYR A 411 -17.69 -0.93 -11.42
CA TYR A 411 -17.90 -0.41 -12.77
C TYR A 411 -17.71 1.11 -12.86
N GLU A 412 -18.14 1.87 -11.85
CA GLU A 412 -17.94 3.32 -11.82
C GLU A 412 -16.47 3.72 -11.79
N VAL A 413 -15.65 2.97 -11.07
CA VAL A 413 -14.19 3.16 -11.08
C VAL A 413 -13.62 2.91 -12.47
N PHE A 414 -14.02 1.84 -13.15
CA PHE A 414 -13.56 1.56 -14.52
C PHE A 414 -13.95 2.67 -15.50
N GLU A 415 -15.16 3.20 -15.36
CA GLU A 415 -15.72 4.22 -16.25
C GLU A 415 -15.11 5.61 -16.07
N LYS A 416 -14.38 5.85 -14.96
CA LYS A 416 -13.65 7.11 -14.73
C LYS A 416 -12.41 7.25 -15.59
N ASP A 417 -11.94 6.19 -16.25
CA ASP A 417 -10.81 6.25 -17.16
C ASP A 417 -11.25 6.67 -18.58
N PRO A 418 -10.97 7.90 -19.03
CA PRO A 418 -11.36 8.34 -20.37
C PRO A 418 -10.48 7.76 -21.47
N ILE A 419 -9.23 7.40 -21.17
CA ILE A 419 -8.21 6.98 -22.13
C ILE A 419 -8.56 5.60 -22.66
N LYS A 420 -8.86 4.66 -21.76
CA LYS A 420 -9.24 3.28 -22.12
C LYS A 420 -10.33 3.26 -23.19
N TYR A 421 -11.47 3.88 -22.92
CA TYR A 421 -12.62 3.81 -23.83
C TYR A 421 -12.42 4.61 -25.13
N ALA A 422 -11.61 5.67 -25.11
CA ALA A 422 -11.26 6.39 -26.33
C ALA A 422 -10.40 5.53 -27.27
N TRP A 423 -9.46 4.73 -26.75
CA TRP A 423 -8.64 3.83 -27.55
C TRP A 423 -9.45 2.69 -28.15
N TYR A 424 -10.39 2.13 -27.38
CA TYR A 424 -11.35 1.15 -27.91
C TYR A 424 -12.24 1.74 -29.02
N GLU A 425 -12.70 2.99 -28.88
CA GLU A 425 -13.46 3.67 -29.94
C GLU A 425 -12.63 3.83 -31.22
N GLN A 426 -11.36 4.25 -31.09
CA GLN A 426 -10.43 4.36 -32.22
C GLN A 426 -10.18 2.99 -32.88
N ALA A 427 -9.98 1.93 -32.10
CA ALA A 427 -9.76 0.58 -32.61
C ALA A 427 -10.97 0.07 -33.41
N VAL A 428 -12.19 0.26 -32.89
CA VAL A 428 -13.41 -0.10 -33.62
C VAL A 428 -13.58 0.76 -34.87
N ALA A 429 -13.31 2.07 -34.80
CA ALA A 429 -13.43 2.96 -35.95
C ALA A 429 -12.45 2.58 -37.07
N GLN A 430 -11.20 2.28 -36.75
CA GLN A 430 -10.21 1.83 -37.72
C GLN A 430 -10.59 0.48 -38.33
N ALA A 431 -11.04 -0.48 -37.50
CA ALA A 431 -11.52 -1.78 -37.99
C ALA A 431 -12.69 -1.64 -38.97
N LEU A 432 -13.62 -0.70 -38.72
CA LEU A 432 -14.72 -0.41 -39.64
C LEU A 432 -14.23 0.21 -40.96
N ARG A 433 -13.32 1.19 -40.91
CA ARG A 433 -12.73 1.79 -42.12
C ARG A 433 -12.03 0.74 -42.97
N ASP A 434 -11.22 -0.11 -42.35
CA ASP A 434 -10.52 -1.21 -43.03
C ASP A 434 -11.52 -2.22 -43.60
N TRP A 435 -12.63 -2.51 -42.89
CA TRP A 435 -13.69 -3.40 -43.38
C TRP A 435 -14.27 -2.91 -44.70
N LYS A 436 -14.57 -1.61 -44.78
CA LYS A 436 -15.09 -0.97 -45.99
C LYS A 436 -14.04 -0.85 -47.09
N ALA A 437 -12.81 -0.45 -46.75
CA ALA A 437 -11.72 -0.28 -47.70
C ALA A 437 -11.34 -1.59 -48.39
N LEU A 438 -11.34 -2.69 -47.65
CA LEU A 438 -11.04 -4.04 -48.15
C LEU A 438 -12.25 -4.75 -48.76
N GLN A 439 -13.42 -4.11 -48.80
CA GLN A 439 -14.67 -4.67 -49.34
C GLN A 439 -15.03 -6.04 -48.74
N LYS A 440 -14.78 -6.22 -47.44
CA LYS A 440 -15.09 -7.47 -46.74
C LYS A 440 -16.61 -7.69 -46.70
N THR A 441 -17.04 -8.95 -46.88
CA THR A 441 -18.45 -9.32 -46.74
C THR A 441 -18.91 -9.14 -45.29
N THR A 442 -20.18 -8.77 -45.09
CA THR A 442 -20.77 -8.60 -43.76
C THR A 442 -21.67 -9.78 -43.41
N SER A 443 -21.84 -10.03 -42.11
CA SER A 443 -22.65 -11.14 -41.60
C SER A 443 -24.15 -10.81 -41.54
N SER A 444 -24.57 -9.66 -42.04
CA SER A 444 -25.96 -9.22 -42.06
C SER A 444 -26.55 -9.15 -43.46
N GLU A 445 -27.87 -9.33 -43.56
CA GLU A 445 -28.61 -9.27 -44.84
C GLU A 445 -28.67 -7.84 -45.43
N ASP A 446 -28.62 -6.82 -44.58
CA ASP A 446 -28.72 -5.40 -44.95
C ASP A 446 -27.37 -4.72 -45.21
N GLY A 447 -26.27 -5.49 -45.18
CA GLY A 447 -24.93 -4.97 -45.44
C GLY A 447 -24.28 -4.25 -44.24
N ALA A 448 -24.94 -4.17 -43.08
CA ALA A 448 -24.38 -3.59 -41.86
C ALA A 448 -23.34 -4.51 -41.19
N VAL A 449 -22.28 -3.95 -40.63
CA VAL A 449 -21.27 -4.74 -39.90
C VAL A 449 -21.85 -5.21 -38.56
N VAL A 450 -21.78 -6.51 -38.27
CA VAL A 450 -22.30 -7.06 -37.01
C VAL A 450 -21.22 -6.97 -35.92
N ILE A 451 -21.45 -6.16 -34.89
CA ILE A 451 -20.55 -6.00 -33.75
C ILE A 451 -21.15 -6.68 -32.51
N ALA A 452 -20.39 -7.53 -31.83
CA ALA A 452 -20.78 -8.07 -30.53
C ALA A 452 -19.82 -7.57 -29.44
N VAL A 453 -20.35 -6.85 -28.47
CA VAL A 453 -19.63 -6.45 -27.25
C VAL A 453 -19.88 -7.53 -26.20
N VAL A 454 -18.86 -8.34 -25.89
CA VAL A 454 -18.95 -9.44 -24.93
C VAL A 454 -18.35 -9.07 -23.59
N GLY A 455 -19.10 -9.27 -22.50
CA GLY A 455 -18.78 -8.66 -21.20
C GLY A 455 -19.09 -7.17 -21.19
N SER A 456 -20.32 -6.79 -21.60
CA SER A 456 -20.70 -5.39 -21.83
C SER A 456 -20.69 -4.51 -20.58
N GLY A 457 -20.69 -5.08 -19.38
CA GLY A 457 -20.76 -4.34 -18.12
C GLY A 457 -21.99 -3.41 -18.10
N ARG A 458 -21.78 -2.14 -17.75
CA ARG A 458 -22.83 -1.10 -17.79
C ARG A 458 -23.00 -0.45 -19.18
N GLY A 459 -22.26 -0.88 -20.19
CA GLY A 459 -22.39 -0.45 -21.58
C GLY A 459 -21.49 0.68 -22.11
N PRO A 460 -20.34 1.06 -21.49
CA PRO A 460 -19.50 2.09 -22.07
C PRO A 460 -18.96 1.69 -23.45
N LEU A 461 -18.47 0.45 -23.62
CA LEU A 461 -17.99 -0.04 -24.92
C LEU A 461 -19.08 -0.17 -25.98
N VAL A 462 -20.33 -0.48 -25.57
CA VAL A 462 -21.48 -0.47 -26.49
C VAL A 462 -21.70 0.93 -27.05
N THR A 463 -21.62 1.94 -26.19
CA THR A 463 -21.73 3.34 -26.60
C THR A 463 -20.56 3.74 -27.51
N ARG A 464 -19.33 3.33 -27.19
CA ARG A 464 -18.15 3.59 -28.04
C ARG A 464 -18.26 2.93 -29.42
N ALA A 465 -18.79 1.71 -29.51
CA ALA A 465 -19.01 1.05 -30.81
C ALA A 465 -20.04 1.81 -31.68
N LEU A 466 -21.09 2.37 -31.07
CA LEU A 466 -22.05 3.23 -31.79
C LEU A 466 -21.42 4.54 -32.25
N ASN A 467 -20.61 5.19 -31.41
CA ASN A 467 -19.88 6.40 -31.77
C ASN A 467 -18.87 6.15 -32.91
N ALA A 468 -18.18 5.01 -32.89
CA ALA A 468 -17.28 4.60 -33.96
C ALA A 468 -18.02 4.41 -35.30
N SER A 469 -19.23 3.84 -35.27
CA SER A 469 -20.09 3.75 -36.46
C SER A 469 -20.52 5.13 -36.98
N GLU A 470 -20.94 6.03 -36.09
CA GLU A 470 -21.36 7.38 -36.45
C GLU A 470 -20.20 8.21 -37.04
N SER A 471 -19.03 8.17 -36.42
CA SER A 471 -17.84 8.89 -36.89
C SER A 471 -17.29 8.37 -38.22
N THR A 472 -17.45 7.08 -38.52
CA THR A 472 -17.01 6.47 -39.79
C THR A 472 -18.07 6.50 -40.88
N GLY A 473 -19.34 6.72 -40.52
CA GLY A 473 -20.49 6.64 -41.43
C GLY A 473 -20.78 5.21 -41.92
N ILE A 474 -20.30 4.18 -41.21
CA ILE A 474 -20.48 2.77 -41.58
C ILE A 474 -21.59 2.18 -40.71
N PRO A 475 -22.68 1.65 -41.28
CA PRO A 475 -23.79 1.11 -40.51
C PRO A 475 -23.38 -0.16 -39.75
N VAL A 476 -23.80 -0.26 -38.49
CA VAL A 476 -23.52 -1.40 -37.61
C VAL A 476 -24.78 -1.96 -36.95
N ARG A 477 -24.78 -3.26 -36.68
CA ARG A 477 -25.76 -3.92 -35.79
C ARG A 477 -25.05 -4.39 -34.53
N VAL A 478 -25.38 -3.79 -33.38
CA VAL A 478 -24.66 -4.02 -32.12
C VAL A 478 -25.42 -4.99 -31.22
N TYR A 479 -24.71 -6.01 -30.73
CA TYR A 479 -25.14 -6.94 -29.70
C TYR A 479 -24.36 -6.69 -28.41
N ALA A 480 -25.07 -6.55 -27.29
CA ALA A 480 -24.47 -6.37 -25.96
C ALA A 480 -24.70 -7.64 -25.13
N ILE A 481 -23.65 -8.45 -24.93
CA ILE A 481 -23.71 -9.72 -24.21
C ILE A 481 -23.18 -9.50 -22.79
N GLU A 482 -24.00 -9.83 -21.79
CA GLU A 482 -23.65 -9.71 -20.38
C GLU A 482 -24.24 -10.85 -19.56
N LYS A 483 -23.44 -11.47 -18.69
CA LYS A 483 -23.90 -12.53 -17.78
C LYS A 483 -24.47 -11.97 -16.49
N ASN A 484 -23.92 -10.86 -15.99
CA ASN A 484 -24.30 -10.25 -14.73
C ASN A 484 -25.75 -9.76 -14.83
N PRO A 485 -26.69 -10.37 -14.08
CA PRO A 485 -28.10 -10.04 -14.18
C PRO A 485 -28.40 -8.58 -13.80
N ASN A 486 -27.58 -7.97 -12.93
CA ASN A 486 -27.77 -6.60 -12.47
C ASN A 486 -27.36 -5.60 -13.55
N ALA A 487 -26.18 -5.81 -14.16
CA ALA A 487 -25.70 -4.99 -15.26
C ALA A 487 -26.62 -5.09 -16.49
N TYR A 488 -27.14 -6.29 -16.78
CA TYR A 488 -28.14 -6.51 -17.84
C TYR A 488 -29.38 -5.61 -17.72
N VAL A 489 -29.92 -5.42 -16.52
CA VAL A 489 -31.09 -4.54 -16.30
C VAL A 489 -30.77 -3.10 -16.71
N LEU A 490 -29.57 -2.62 -16.41
CA LEU A 490 -29.12 -1.29 -16.80
C LEU A 490 -28.92 -1.19 -18.32
N LEU A 491 -28.32 -2.19 -18.96
CA LEU A 491 -28.17 -2.23 -20.42
C LEU A 491 -29.53 -2.17 -21.14
N CYS A 492 -30.55 -2.87 -20.63
CA CYS A 492 -31.91 -2.77 -21.18
C CYS A 492 -32.51 -1.37 -21.06
N ARG A 493 -32.19 -0.65 -19.96
CA ARG A 493 -32.62 0.74 -19.78
C ARG A 493 -31.87 1.67 -20.73
N HIS A 494 -30.55 1.55 -20.84
CA HIS A 494 -29.76 2.31 -21.81
C HIS A 494 -30.21 2.07 -23.24
N ASN A 495 -30.60 0.85 -23.59
CA ASN A 495 -31.11 0.59 -24.93
C ASN A 495 -32.39 1.40 -25.22
N LYS A 496 -33.29 1.53 -24.25
CA LYS A 496 -34.53 2.30 -24.40
C LYS A 496 -34.30 3.81 -24.38
N GLU A 497 -33.48 4.29 -23.46
CA GLU A 497 -33.34 5.72 -23.14
C GLU A 497 -32.21 6.40 -23.92
N THR A 498 -31.11 5.69 -24.19
CA THR A 498 -29.87 6.25 -24.73
C THR A 498 -29.59 5.78 -26.16
N TRP A 499 -29.72 4.47 -26.43
CA TRP A 499 -29.37 3.90 -27.73
C TRP A 499 -30.53 3.86 -28.72
N GLY A 500 -31.75 4.21 -28.31
CA GLY A 500 -32.92 4.33 -29.18
C GLY A 500 -33.40 2.98 -29.75
N GLY A 501 -33.22 1.89 -29.01
CA GLY A 501 -33.58 0.53 -29.44
C GLY A 501 -32.64 -0.08 -30.49
N ARG A 502 -31.52 0.57 -30.81
CA ARG A 502 -30.56 0.13 -31.84
C ARG A 502 -29.69 -1.08 -31.43
N VAL A 503 -29.66 -1.42 -30.13
CA VAL A 503 -28.79 -2.48 -29.60
C VAL A 503 -29.62 -3.69 -29.21
N THR A 504 -29.15 -4.90 -29.52
CA THR A 504 -29.75 -6.14 -29.01
C THR A 504 -29.02 -6.59 -27.75
N VAL A 505 -29.69 -6.48 -26.60
CA VAL A 505 -29.10 -6.85 -25.30
C VAL A 505 -29.40 -8.31 -24.98
N VAL A 506 -28.37 -9.11 -24.73
CA VAL A 506 -28.48 -10.57 -24.49
C VAL A 506 -27.94 -10.91 -23.11
N LYS A 507 -28.79 -11.49 -22.26
CA LYS A 507 -28.39 -12.01 -20.95
C LYS A 507 -27.88 -13.44 -21.07
N THR A 508 -26.58 -13.62 -21.17
CA THR A 508 -25.95 -14.95 -21.23
C THR A 508 -24.47 -14.85 -20.91
N ASP A 509 -23.89 -15.97 -20.50
CA ASP A 509 -22.45 -16.17 -20.64
C ASP A 509 -22.08 -16.20 -22.14
N MET A 510 -21.05 -15.46 -22.54
CA MET A 510 -20.61 -15.39 -23.93
C MET A 510 -20.22 -16.76 -24.49
N ARG A 511 -19.68 -17.65 -23.65
CA ARG A 511 -19.28 -19.02 -24.02
C ARG A 511 -20.47 -19.91 -24.36
N ALA A 512 -21.67 -19.54 -23.92
CA ALA A 512 -22.91 -20.24 -24.20
C ALA A 512 -23.69 -19.64 -25.38
N TRP A 513 -23.36 -18.42 -25.79
CA TRP A 513 -24.11 -17.69 -26.80
C TRP A 513 -23.96 -18.34 -28.18
N LYS A 514 -25.07 -18.58 -28.87
CA LYS A 514 -25.06 -19.24 -30.19
C LYS A 514 -24.87 -18.27 -31.36
N GLY A 515 -24.94 -16.97 -31.10
CA GLY A 515 -24.84 -15.91 -32.10
C GLY A 515 -26.15 -15.12 -32.26
N PRO A 516 -26.16 -14.12 -33.16
CA PRO A 516 -27.34 -13.36 -33.54
C PRO A 516 -28.50 -14.26 -33.96
N THR A 517 -29.67 -14.15 -33.32
CA THR A 517 -30.86 -14.91 -33.73
C THR A 517 -31.46 -14.30 -35.00
N GLN A 518 -31.62 -15.11 -36.04
CA GLN A 518 -32.25 -14.72 -37.30
C GLN A 518 -33.76 -14.96 -37.25
N SER A 519 -34.48 -14.40 -38.24
CA SER A 519 -35.95 -14.49 -38.33
C SER A 519 -36.46 -15.93 -38.55
N ASP A 520 -35.63 -16.80 -39.12
CA ASP A 520 -35.89 -18.22 -39.36
C ASP A 520 -35.57 -19.13 -38.16
N GLY A 521 -35.08 -18.56 -37.05
CA GLY A 521 -34.67 -19.28 -35.85
C GLY A 521 -33.26 -19.86 -35.90
N THR A 522 -32.50 -19.63 -36.98
CA THR A 522 -31.07 -19.97 -37.05
C THR A 522 -30.21 -18.91 -36.38
N PHE A 523 -28.91 -19.17 -36.26
CA PHE A 523 -27.95 -18.25 -35.66
C PHE A 523 -26.96 -17.73 -36.71
N GLY A 524 -26.87 -16.41 -36.83
CA GLY A 524 -25.90 -15.71 -37.67
C GLY A 524 -24.50 -15.65 -37.08
N LYS A 525 -23.62 -14.94 -37.79
CA LYS A 525 -22.23 -14.69 -37.38
C LYS A 525 -22.02 -13.23 -36.98
N VAL A 526 -20.89 -12.98 -36.33
CA VAL A 526 -20.42 -11.66 -35.90
C VAL A 526 -19.18 -11.30 -36.72
N ASP A 527 -19.09 -10.06 -37.17
CA ASP A 527 -17.96 -9.54 -37.94
C ASP A 527 -16.84 -9.03 -37.04
N ILE A 528 -17.20 -8.29 -35.99
CA ILE A 528 -16.25 -7.73 -35.00
C ILE A 528 -16.70 -8.11 -33.59
N LEU A 529 -15.83 -8.81 -32.86
CA LEU A 529 -15.99 -9.12 -31.45
C LEU A 529 -15.17 -8.11 -30.62
N VAL A 530 -15.82 -7.43 -29.68
CA VAL A 530 -15.17 -6.44 -28.79
C VAL A 530 -15.31 -6.89 -27.35
N SER A 531 -14.21 -6.89 -26.60
CA SER A 531 -14.18 -7.29 -25.19
C SER A 531 -13.16 -6.47 -24.40
N GLU A 532 -13.40 -6.35 -23.09
CA GLU A 532 -12.44 -5.82 -22.12
C GLU A 532 -12.53 -6.73 -20.89
N LEU A 533 -11.71 -7.77 -20.92
CA LEU A 533 -11.65 -8.85 -19.92
C LEU A 533 -10.21 -8.96 -19.38
N LEU A 534 -9.44 -7.87 -19.46
CA LEU A 534 -8.02 -7.87 -19.14
C LEU A 534 -7.82 -7.51 -17.67
N GLY A 535 -7.05 -8.34 -16.97
CA GLY A 535 -6.54 -7.98 -15.65
C GLY A 535 -5.18 -7.29 -15.73
N SER A 536 -4.62 -6.94 -14.57
CA SER A 536 -3.30 -6.31 -14.42
C SER A 536 -2.12 -7.12 -14.98
N PHE A 537 -2.30 -8.42 -15.20
CA PHE A 537 -1.35 -9.33 -15.84
C PHE A 537 -1.91 -9.89 -17.17
N ALA A 538 -2.75 -9.10 -17.84
CA ALA A 538 -3.48 -9.44 -19.06
C ALA A 538 -4.50 -10.58 -18.88
N ASP A 539 -4.02 -11.82 -18.76
CA ASP A 539 -4.84 -13.03 -18.82
C ASP A 539 -5.39 -13.50 -17.45
N ASN A 540 -5.06 -12.81 -16.36
CA ASN A 540 -5.44 -13.19 -15.00
C ASN A 540 -6.94 -13.08 -14.69
N GLU A 541 -7.73 -12.51 -15.59
CA GLU A 541 -9.20 -12.47 -15.54
C GLU A 541 -9.87 -13.44 -16.54
N LEU A 542 -9.11 -14.44 -17.03
CA LEU A 542 -9.61 -15.52 -17.91
C LEU A 542 -10.09 -15.05 -19.29
N SER A 543 -9.53 -13.94 -19.80
CA SER A 543 -9.77 -13.47 -21.17
C SER A 543 -9.57 -14.58 -22.23
N PRO A 544 -8.50 -15.40 -22.18
CA PRO A 544 -8.33 -16.47 -23.17
C PRO A 544 -9.50 -17.46 -23.16
N GLU A 545 -9.85 -18.01 -22.00
CA GLU A 545 -10.92 -19.00 -21.87
C GLU A 545 -12.30 -18.44 -22.23
N CYS A 546 -12.53 -17.14 -22.02
CA CYS A 546 -13.76 -16.45 -22.42
C CYS A 546 -13.86 -16.27 -23.94
N LEU A 547 -12.78 -15.78 -24.57
CA LEU A 547 -12.74 -15.49 -26.00
C LEU A 547 -12.73 -16.77 -26.85
N ASP A 548 -11.98 -17.79 -26.43
CA ASP A 548 -11.99 -19.11 -27.05
C ASP A 548 -13.41 -19.70 -27.10
N GLY A 549 -14.17 -19.50 -26.02
CA GLY A 549 -15.51 -20.05 -25.88
C GLY A 549 -16.60 -19.31 -26.68
N VAL A 550 -16.38 -18.06 -27.10
CA VAL A 550 -17.33 -17.32 -27.95
C VAL A 550 -16.89 -17.23 -29.41
N GLN A 551 -15.62 -17.55 -29.72
CA GLN A 551 -15.08 -17.44 -31.07
C GLN A 551 -15.88 -18.19 -32.14
N HIS A 552 -16.63 -19.26 -31.79
CA HIS A 552 -17.48 -19.97 -32.76
C HIS A 552 -18.56 -19.09 -33.39
N VAL A 553 -18.94 -17.94 -32.80
CA VAL A 553 -19.88 -16.98 -33.42
C VAL A 553 -19.21 -16.01 -34.38
N LEU A 554 -17.88 -15.90 -34.33
CA LEU A 554 -17.11 -15.00 -35.18
C LEU A 554 -17.11 -15.50 -36.64
N ASN A 555 -17.12 -14.56 -37.58
CA ASN A 555 -17.02 -14.84 -39.01
C ASN A 555 -15.69 -15.57 -39.30
N PRO A 556 -15.71 -16.79 -39.86
CA PRO A 556 -14.50 -17.62 -40.00
C PRO A 556 -13.50 -17.09 -41.04
N ASN A 557 -13.93 -16.23 -41.97
CA ASN A 557 -13.07 -15.78 -43.06
C ASN A 557 -12.39 -14.44 -42.75
N HIS A 558 -13.13 -13.51 -42.14
CA HIS A 558 -12.70 -12.11 -42.00
C HIS A 558 -12.96 -11.52 -40.61
N GLY A 559 -13.43 -12.33 -39.66
CA GLY A 559 -13.80 -11.87 -38.33
C GLY A 559 -12.62 -11.26 -37.57
N ILE A 560 -12.90 -10.18 -36.84
CA ILE A 560 -11.92 -9.42 -36.06
C ILE A 560 -12.24 -9.57 -34.58
N SER A 561 -11.22 -9.80 -33.76
CA SER A 561 -11.29 -9.67 -32.30
C SER A 561 -10.59 -8.40 -31.86
N ILE A 562 -11.20 -7.67 -30.93
CA ILE A 562 -10.64 -6.51 -30.24
C ILE A 562 -10.74 -6.80 -28.74
N PRO A 563 -9.63 -7.00 -28.00
CA PRO A 563 -8.24 -6.94 -28.49
C PRO A 563 -7.88 -8.08 -29.44
N SER A 564 -6.87 -7.82 -30.29
CA SER A 564 -6.28 -8.81 -31.19
C SER A 564 -5.18 -9.62 -30.51
N SER A 565 -4.43 -9.03 -29.60
CA SER A 565 -3.49 -9.77 -28.75
C SER A 565 -3.16 -9.03 -27.46
N TYR A 566 -2.59 -9.75 -26.52
CA TYR A 566 -2.07 -9.18 -25.27
C TYR A 566 -0.94 -10.04 -24.70
N THR A 567 -0.02 -9.35 -24.02
CA THR A 567 1.21 -9.90 -23.48
C THR A 567 1.29 -9.60 -21.98
N ALA A 568 1.68 -10.59 -21.20
CA ALA A 568 2.01 -10.42 -19.79
C ALA A 568 3.50 -10.13 -19.63
N HIS A 569 3.88 -9.21 -18.75
CA HIS A 569 5.26 -8.78 -18.54
C HIS A 569 5.60 -8.67 -17.06
N PHE A 570 6.85 -8.90 -16.66
CA PHE A 570 7.26 -8.70 -15.28
C PHE A 570 8.71 -8.25 -15.10
N THR A 571 9.02 -7.78 -13.89
CA THR A 571 10.36 -7.36 -13.44
C THR A 571 10.55 -7.61 -11.93
N PRO A 572 11.76 -7.93 -11.43
CA PRO A 572 12.01 -8.14 -10.01
C PRO A 572 12.01 -6.83 -9.20
N LEU A 573 11.37 -6.84 -8.03
CA LEU A 573 11.17 -5.66 -7.18
C LEU A 573 11.72 -5.84 -5.76
N ALA A 574 12.20 -4.72 -5.20
CA ALA A 574 12.41 -4.53 -3.77
C ALA A 574 11.25 -3.71 -3.20
N THR A 575 10.49 -4.28 -2.26
CA THR A 575 9.38 -3.62 -1.56
C THR A 575 9.23 -4.15 -0.12
N PRO A 576 10.06 -3.68 0.81
CA PRO A 576 10.05 -4.17 2.18
C PRO A 576 8.74 -3.84 2.92
N ARG A 577 8.07 -2.74 2.55
CA ARG A 577 6.77 -2.35 3.10
C ARG A 577 5.67 -3.36 2.77
N ILE A 578 5.51 -3.69 1.49
CA ILE A 578 4.49 -4.65 1.04
C ILE A 578 4.79 -6.03 1.62
N TRP A 579 6.07 -6.43 1.65
CA TRP A 579 6.46 -7.70 2.27
C TRP A 579 6.10 -7.76 3.76
N SER A 580 6.33 -6.68 4.52
CA SER A 580 5.96 -6.59 5.94
C SER A 580 4.44 -6.73 6.16
N ASP A 581 3.62 -6.09 5.32
CA ASP A 581 2.16 -6.22 5.36
C ASP A 581 1.73 -7.67 5.09
N LEU A 582 2.28 -8.31 4.04
CA LEU A 582 2.02 -9.72 3.74
C LEU A 582 2.47 -10.66 4.87
N TYR A 583 3.63 -10.40 5.49
CA TYR A 583 4.10 -11.17 6.64
C TYR A 583 3.13 -11.05 7.83
N SER A 584 2.63 -9.85 8.12
CA SER A 584 1.62 -9.65 9.16
C SER A 584 0.30 -10.37 8.82
N ARG A 585 -0.17 -10.28 7.57
CA ARG A 585 -1.40 -10.97 7.11
C ARG A 585 -1.26 -12.48 7.15
N SER A 586 -0.14 -13.02 6.70
CA SER A 586 0.13 -14.47 6.71
C SER A 586 0.16 -15.09 8.10
N THR A 587 0.58 -14.31 9.09
CA THR A 587 0.67 -14.77 10.48
C THR A 587 -0.64 -14.60 11.25
N SER A 588 -1.56 -13.74 10.81
CA SER A 588 -2.75 -13.35 11.58
C SER A 588 -4.10 -13.62 10.89
N VAL A 589 -4.17 -13.55 9.56
CA VAL A 589 -5.43 -13.56 8.79
C VAL A 589 -5.48 -14.70 7.78
N ASP A 590 -4.51 -14.78 6.87
CA ASP A 590 -4.52 -15.73 5.74
C ASP A 590 -3.14 -16.36 5.52
N PRO A 591 -2.90 -17.62 5.92
CA PRO A 591 -1.61 -18.28 5.77
C PRO A 591 -1.16 -18.45 4.31
N THR A 592 -2.07 -18.28 3.34
CA THR A 592 -1.78 -18.35 1.91
C THR A 592 -1.49 -17.00 1.26
N ALA A 593 -1.35 -15.92 2.04
CA ALA A 593 -1.16 -14.57 1.49
C ALA A 593 0.05 -14.42 0.54
N PHE A 594 1.12 -15.21 0.74
CA PHE A 594 2.30 -15.26 -0.15
C PHE A 594 2.10 -16.10 -1.42
N GLU A 595 1.01 -16.85 -1.50
CA GLU A 595 0.64 -17.68 -2.66
C GLU A 595 -0.37 -16.94 -3.56
N ILE A 596 -0.77 -15.72 -3.21
CA ILE A 596 -1.74 -14.91 -3.93
C ILE A 596 -1.00 -13.80 -4.68
N PRO A 597 -1.25 -13.59 -5.99
CA PRO A 597 -0.84 -12.37 -6.65
C PRO A 597 -1.77 -11.21 -6.26
N TRP A 598 -1.21 -10.04 -5.98
CA TRP A 598 -1.96 -8.89 -5.46
C TRP A 598 -1.96 -7.73 -6.42
N VAL A 599 -3.13 -7.14 -6.71
CA VAL A 599 -3.20 -5.86 -7.41
C VAL A 599 -2.83 -4.76 -6.42
N VAL A 600 -1.88 -3.90 -6.78
CA VAL A 600 -1.35 -2.87 -5.88
C VAL A 600 -0.82 -1.67 -6.64
N MET A 601 -1.18 -0.46 -6.20
CA MET A 601 -0.52 0.75 -6.68
C MET A 601 0.85 0.86 -6.01
N LEU A 602 1.88 0.35 -6.68
CA LEU A 602 3.26 0.40 -6.21
C LEU A 602 3.71 1.86 -6.00
N SER A 603 4.10 2.21 -4.77
CA SER A 603 4.54 3.56 -4.41
C SER A 603 5.90 3.55 -3.73
N GLN A 604 6.06 2.79 -2.64
CA GLN A 604 7.32 2.69 -1.88
C GLN A 604 8.08 1.41 -2.26
N PHE A 605 8.75 1.44 -3.41
CA PHE A 605 9.46 0.30 -4.00
C PHE A 605 10.65 0.73 -4.85
N ASP A 606 11.46 -0.25 -5.26
CA ASP A 606 12.59 -0.08 -6.16
C ASP A 606 12.71 -1.24 -7.17
N TYR A 607 13.18 -0.92 -8.38
CA TYR A 607 13.47 -1.90 -9.42
C TYR A 607 14.85 -2.51 -9.21
N LEU A 608 14.96 -3.83 -9.31
CA LEU A 608 16.24 -4.51 -9.07
C LEU A 608 17.10 -4.64 -10.32
N SER A 609 16.49 -4.61 -11.50
CA SER A 609 17.16 -4.75 -12.80
C SER A 609 16.84 -3.55 -13.70
N PHE A 610 17.87 -2.99 -14.33
CA PHE A 610 17.82 -1.79 -15.17
C PHE A 610 18.89 -1.87 -16.27
N GLU A 611 18.66 -1.21 -17.39
CA GLU A 611 19.59 -1.23 -18.53
C GLU A 611 20.88 -0.44 -18.22
N PRO A 612 22.07 -1.03 -18.44
CA PRO A 612 23.34 -0.35 -18.20
C PRO A 612 23.58 0.75 -19.25
N GLY A 613 23.95 1.95 -18.79
CA GLY A 613 24.37 3.04 -19.67
C GLY A 613 23.23 3.85 -20.30
N GLN A 614 21.97 3.59 -19.95
CA GLN A 614 20.92 4.57 -20.18
C GLN A 614 21.30 5.86 -19.44
N PRO A 615 21.20 7.05 -20.08
CA PRO A 615 21.27 8.28 -19.31
C PRO A 615 20.21 8.17 -18.21
N GLU A 616 20.58 8.50 -16.96
CA GLU A 616 19.56 8.75 -15.91
C GLU A 616 18.43 9.49 -16.60
N VAL A 617 17.20 8.94 -16.58
CA VAL A 617 16.04 9.47 -17.34
C VAL A 617 16.19 10.96 -17.26
N PRO A 618 16.53 11.66 -18.37
CA PRO A 618 17.07 13.00 -18.26
C PRO A 618 16.06 13.72 -17.43
N LEU A 619 16.48 14.12 -16.23
CA LEU A 619 15.71 15.02 -15.41
C LEU A 619 15.51 16.16 -16.38
N GLN A 620 14.35 16.23 -17.03
CA GLN A 620 14.03 17.26 -18.00
C GLN A 620 13.78 18.50 -17.14
N LEU A 621 14.85 18.97 -16.54
CA LEU A 621 15.21 20.36 -16.44
C LEU A 621 15.18 20.84 -17.89
N SER A 622 13.97 21.08 -18.40
CA SER A 622 13.80 22.07 -19.44
C SER A 622 14.62 23.28 -19.02
N ASN A 623 15.25 23.96 -19.96
CA ASN A 623 16.09 25.13 -19.71
C ASN A 623 15.29 26.34 -19.14
N GLY A 624 14.19 26.11 -18.41
CA GLY A 624 13.40 27.07 -17.66
C GLY A 624 13.37 26.74 -16.17
N THR A 625 13.63 27.75 -15.36
CA THR A 625 13.62 27.84 -13.89
C THR A 625 12.27 27.52 -13.21
N LYS A 626 11.29 26.92 -13.89
CA LYS A 626 9.96 26.66 -13.33
C LYS A 626 9.89 25.31 -12.61
N MET A 627 9.52 25.32 -11.33
CA MET A 627 9.37 24.12 -10.47
C MET A 627 8.20 23.19 -10.88
N SER A 628 7.52 23.47 -11.99
CA SER A 628 6.36 22.72 -12.49
C SER A 628 6.68 21.46 -13.31
N HIS A 629 7.97 21.14 -13.53
CA HIS A 629 8.40 20.05 -14.43
C HIS A 629 9.39 19.05 -13.80
N PHE A 630 9.28 18.78 -12.50
CA PHE A 630 10.03 17.66 -11.92
C PHE A 630 9.32 16.34 -12.23
N ASN A 631 10.00 15.40 -12.91
CA ASN A 631 9.55 14.01 -12.95
C ASN A 631 9.86 13.36 -11.60
N LEU A 632 8.82 12.88 -10.90
CA LEU A 632 8.93 12.20 -9.59
C LEU A 632 8.92 10.67 -9.73
N GLU A 633 8.93 10.15 -10.95
CA GLU A 633 9.07 8.73 -11.25
C GLU A 633 10.42 8.15 -10.78
N PRO A 634 10.52 6.82 -10.67
CA PRO A 634 11.79 6.15 -10.40
C PRO A 634 12.89 6.63 -11.37
N PRO A 635 14.08 7.00 -10.87
CA PRO A 635 15.12 7.63 -11.69
C PRO A 635 15.78 6.68 -12.70
N LEU A 636 15.57 5.37 -12.54
CA LEU A 636 16.14 4.32 -13.39
C LEU A 636 15.02 3.57 -14.09
N ALA A 637 15.10 3.49 -15.42
CA ALA A 637 14.18 2.71 -16.23
C ALA A 637 14.41 1.20 -15.99
N PRO A 638 13.37 0.44 -15.62
CA PRO A 638 13.51 -0.99 -15.37
C PRO A 638 13.71 -1.80 -16.64
N VAL A 639 14.38 -2.94 -16.51
CA VAL A 639 14.27 -4.02 -17.50
C VAL A 639 12.98 -4.77 -17.24
N VAL A 640 12.08 -4.76 -18.22
CA VAL A 640 10.79 -5.47 -18.17
C VAL A 640 10.76 -6.47 -19.31
N HIS A 641 10.49 -7.73 -18.97
CA HIS A 641 10.48 -8.82 -19.96
C HIS A 641 9.08 -9.41 -20.11
N THR A 642 8.77 -9.85 -21.34
CA THR A 642 7.54 -10.53 -21.69
C THR A 642 7.56 -11.98 -21.22
N ALA A 643 6.55 -12.37 -20.45
CA ALA A 643 6.33 -13.74 -20.01
C ALA A 643 5.75 -14.59 -21.14
N TRP A 644 4.63 -14.15 -21.73
CA TRP A 644 3.92 -14.85 -22.79
C TRP A 644 2.89 -13.95 -23.48
N GLU A 645 2.36 -14.43 -24.60
CA GLU A 645 1.32 -13.78 -25.41
C GLU A 645 0.09 -14.69 -25.59
N PHE A 646 -1.07 -14.04 -25.73
CA PHE A 646 -2.29 -14.60 -26.29
C PHE A 646 -2.76 -13.76 -27.48
N SER A 647 -3.28 -14.42 -28.50
CA SER A 647 -3.78 -13.76 -29.72
C SER A 647 -5.16 -14.28 -30.08
N HIS A 648 -6.00 -13.40 -30.60
CA HIS A 648 -7.40 -13.65 -30.92
C HIS A 648 -7.73 -13.10 -32.32
N PRO A 649 -8.46 -13.85 -33.17
CA PRO A 649 -8.97 -15.20 -32.94
C PRO A 649 -7.88 -16.29 -33.01
N LEU A 650 -8.11 -17.40 -32.31
CA LEU A 650 -7.27 -18.60 -32.41
C LEU A 650 -7.43 -19.32 -33.76
N PRO A 651 -6.40 -20.06 -34.23
CA PRO A 651 -6.54 -20.91 -35.40
C PRO A 651 -7.65 -21.97 -35.22
N PRO A 652 -8.49 -22.26 -36.24
CA PRO A 652 -9.57 -23.24 -36.14
C PRO A 652 -9.13 -24.65 -35.73
N SER A 653 -7.90 -25.04 -36.07
CA SER A 653 -7.30 -26.32 -35.68
C SER A 653 -7.13 -26.46 -34.16
N VAL A 654 -6.80 -25.37 -33.47
CA VAL A 654 -6.62 -25.35 -32.00
C VAL A 654 -7.96 -25.56 -31.31
N LEU A 655 -9.01 -24.86 -31.77
CA LEU A 655 -10.36 -25.03 -31.24
C LEU A 655 -10.93 -26.43 -31.51
N ALA A 656 -10.66 -26.99 -32.70
CA ALA A 656 -11.05 -28.36 -33.02
C ALA A 656 -10.38 -29.37 -32.06
N GLN A 657 -9.07 -29.21 -31.80
CA GLN A 657 -8.34 -30.06 -30.86
C GLN A 657 -8.86 -29.92 -29.42
N SER A 658 -9.10 -28.69 -28.96
CA SER A 658 -9.72 -28.41 -27.65
C SER A 658 -11.08 -29.10 -27.51
N SER A 659 -11.92 -29.03 -28.55
CA SER A 659 -13.25 -29.64 -28.53
C SER A 659 -13.22 -31.18 -28.46
N LEU A 660 -12.20 -31.82 -29.03
CA LEU A 660 -12.03 -33.28 -28.98
C LEU A 660 -11.65 -33.79 -27.58
N ARG A 661 -11.00 -32.95 -26.78
CA ARG A 661 -10.58 -33.26 -25.41
C ARG A 661 -11.69 -33.03 -24.39
N ARG A 662 -12.61 -32.11 -24.69
CA ARG A 662 -13.76 -31.79 -23.84
C ARG A 662 -14.58 -33.04 -23.49
N GLY A 663 -14.79 -33.28 -22.20
CA GLY A 663 -15.57 -34.40 -21.68
C GLY A 663 -14.82 -35.74 -21.60
N GLY A 664 -13.49 -35.76 -21.77
CA GLY A 664 -12.68 -36.99 -21.61
C GLY A 664 -12.96 -38.06 -22.65
N SER A 665 -13.24 -37.65 -23.89
CA SER A 665 -13.57 -38.54 -25.01
C SER A 665 -12.51 -39.63 -25.21
N ALA A 666 -12.95 -40.85 -25.57
CA ALA A 666 -12.08 -42.00 -25.88
C ALA A 666 -11.11 -41.74 -27.06
N VAL A 667 -11.38 -40.72 -27.87
CA VAL A 667 -10.54 -40.28 -29.00
C VAL A 667 -9.48 -39.24 -28.56
N GLY A 668 -9.65 -38.62 -27.38
CA GLY A 668 -8.92 -37.43 -26.91
C GLY A 668 -7.80 -37.66 -25.88
N GLY A 669 -7.47 -38.91 -25.54
CA GLY A 669 -6.37 -39.25 -24.62
C GLY A 669 -6.73 -39.25 -23.13
N SER A 670 -5.82 -39.79 -22.31
CA SER A 670 -5.99 -40.04 -20.87
C SER A 670 -5.91 -38.78 -20.01
N GLY A 671 -6.94 -37.92 -20.04
CA GLY A 671 -7.07 -36.75 -19.17
C GLY A 671 -6.00 -35.66 -19.37
N GLY A 672 -6.22 -34.50 -18.76
CA GLY A 672 -5.27 -33.39 -18.84
C GLY A 672 -4.04 -33.56 -17.96
N PHE A 673 -2.87 -33.01 -18.35
CA PHE A 673 -1.60 -33.22 -17.64
C PHE A 673 -1.54 -32.59 -16.24
N THR A 674 -2.45 -31.68 -15.91
CA THR A 674 -2.57 -31.03 -14.58
C THR A 674 -3.89 -31.35 -13.87
N GLY A 675 -4.58 -32.40 -14.33
CA GLY A 675 -5.97 -32.73 -13.98
C GLY A 675 -6.95 -32.12 -14.99
N GLY A 676 -8.16 -32.68 -15.09
CA GLY A 676 -9.17 -32.22 -16.06
C GLY A 676 -9.28 -33.10 -17.31
N ASP A 677 -10.02 -32.61 -18.31
CA ASP A 677 -10.25 -33.26 -19.60
C ASP A 677 -9.25 -32.83 -20.69
N GLY A 678 -8.49 -31.78 -20.44
CA GLY A 678 -7.44 -31.25 -21.31
C GLY A 678 -7.94 -30.27 -22.38
N ALA A 679 -9.19 -29.78 -22.26
CA ALA A 679 -9.78 -28.87 -23.23
C ALA A 679 -9.11 -27.49 -23.27
N ASN A 680 -8.55 -27.02 -22.16
CA ASN A 680 -7.90 -25.70 -22.05
C ASN A 680 -6.37 -25.77 -22.10
N GLU A 681 -5.76 -26.94 -22.34
CA GLU A 681 -4.30 -27.10 -22.31
C GLU A 681 -3.55 -26.22 -23.31
N HIS A 682 -4.17 -25.81 -24.41
CA HIS A 682 -3.55 -24.89 -25.37
C HIS A 682 -3.29 -23.49 -24.76
N ASN A 683 -3.93 -23.16 -23.64
CA ASN A 683 -3.71 -21.93 -22.88
C ASN A 683 -2.68 -22.07 -21.74
N TYR A 684 -2.05 -23.23 -21.57
CA TYR A 684 -0.90 -23.39 -20.70
C TYR A 684 0.28 -22.55 -21.19
N ARG A 685 1.02 -21.91 -20.26
CA ARG A 685 2.23 -21.14 -20.58
C ARG A 685 3.34 -21.46 -19.59
N PHE A 686 4.58 -21.37 -20.07
CA PHE A 686 5.78 -21.44 -19.27
C PHE A 686 6.80 -20.44 -19.82
N CYS A 687 7.48 -19.72 -18.94
CA CYS A 687 8.64 -18.93 -19.28
C CYS A 687 9.77 -19.14 -18.27
N ASN A 688 10.99 -18.94 -18.75
CA ASN A 688 12.20 -18.89 -17.94
C ASN A 688 12.99 -17.66 -18.41
N ILE A 689 13.06 -16.64 -17.54
CA ILE A 689 13.53 -15.30 -17.89
C ILE A 689 14.63 -14.88 -16.93
N LYS A 690 15.64 -14.21 -17.47
CA LYS A 690 16.84 -13.78 -16.75
C LYS A 690 16.87 -12.27 -16.61
N PHE A 691 17.29 -11.79 -15.45
CA PHE A 691 17.47 -10.38 -15.15
C PHE A 691 18.86 -10.14 -14.57
N ASP A 692 19.59 -9.20 -15.16
CA ASP A 692 20.89 -8.79 -14.65
C ASP A 692 20.73 -7.81 -13.48
N ILE A 693 21.46 -8.07 -12.39
CA ILE A 693 21.46 -7.26 -11.18
C ILE A 693 22.79 -6.53 -11.08
N GLN A 694 22.80 -5.27 -11.50
CA GLN A 694 24.01 -4.44 -11.50
C GLN A 694 24.43 -4.09 -10.07
N GLU A 695 23.46 -3.66 -9.27
CA GLU A 695 23.64 -3.11 -7.93
C GLU A 695 22.95 -4.00 -6.90
N GLN A 696 23.59 -4.22 -5.75
CA GLN A 696 23.08 -5.12 -4.73
C GLN A 696 21.69 -4.73 -4.20
N GLY A 697 20.92 -5.71 -3.72
CA GLY A 697 19.55 -5.50 -3.27
C GLY A 697 18.89 -6.75 -2.67
N ILE A 698 17.64 -6.60 -2.23
CA ILE A 698 16.79 -7.71 -1.79
C ILE A 698 15.57 -7.81 -2.72
N CYS A 699 15.33 -9.00 -3.27
CA CYS A 699 14.09 -9.30 -3.99
C CYS A 699 12.99 -9.72 -3.02
N HIS A 700 11.88 -9.00 -3.05
CA HIS A 700 10.67 -9.31 -2.29
C HIS A 700 9.57 -9.94 -3.16
N GLY A 701 9.68 -9.86 -4.48
CA GLY A 701 8.67 -10.32 -5.42
C GLY A 701 8.88 -9.78 -6.84
N LEU A 702 7.92 -10.05 -7.71
CA LEU A 702 7.89 -9.63 -9.10
C LEU A 702 6.73 -8.65 -9.32
N GLY A 703 6.99 -7.52 -9.96
CA GLY A 703 5.97 -6.61 -10.45
C GLY A 703 5.52 -7.06 -11.84
N GLY A 704 4.23 -7.28 -12.01
CA GLY A 704 3.60 -7.71 -13.26
C GLY A 704 2.77 -6.61 -13.90
N TYR A 705 2.80 -6.59 -15.23
CA TYR A 705 2.18 -5.61 -16.11
C TYR A 705 1.64 -6.32 -17.35
N PHE A 706 0.95 -5.56 -18.21
CA PHE A 706 0.53 -6.04 -19.52
C PHE A 706 0.65 -4.99 -20.62
N GLU A 707 0.72 -5.48 -21.85
CA GLU A 707 0.47 -4.69 -23.06
C GLU A 707 -0.58 -5.40 -23.91
N THR A 708 -1.40 -4.64 -24.63
CA THR A 708 -2.40 -5.19 -25.55
C THR A 708 -2.43 -4.43 -26.85
N VAL A 709 -2.53 -5.17 -27.95
CA VAL A 709 -2.88 -4.63 -29.26
C VAL A 709 -4.38 -4.75 -29.39
N LEU A 710 -5.09 -3.62 -29.41
CA LEU A 710 -6.53 -3.61 -29.60
C LEU A 710 -6.87 -3.98 -31.04
N TYR A 711 -6.24 -3.32 -32.00
CA TYR A 711 -6.39 -3.60 -33.42
C TYR A 711 -5.14 -3.11 -34.17
N SER A 712 -4.69 -3.87 -35.16
CA SER A 712 -3.60 -3.49 -36.05
C SER A 712 -4.12 -3.43 -37.49
N GLY A 713 -4.24 -2.21 -38.01
CA GLY A 713 -4.84 -1.94 -39.31
C GLY A 713 -3.97 -1.06 -40.19
N THR A 714 -4.58 -0.47 -41.22
CA THR A 714 -3.85 0.33 -42.23
C THR A 714 -3.18 1.60 -41.67
N GLU A 715 -3.72 2.17 -40.61
CA GLU A 715 -3.21 3.36 -39.91
C GLU A 715 -2.17 3.03 -38.80
N GLY A 716 -1.79 1.76 -38.64
CA GLY A 716 -0.89 1.27 -37.59
C GLY A 716 -1.63 0.57 -36.44
N PRO A 717 -0.89 0.10 -35.41
CA PRO A 717 -1.47 -0.56 -34.25
C PRO A 717 -2.01 0.44 -33.22
N ILE A 718 -3.20 0.15 -32.69
CA ILE A 718 -3.76 0.84 -31.53
C ILE A 718 -3.51 -0.05 -30.31
N GLU A 719 -2.72 0.47 -29.37
CA GLU A 719 -2.20 -0.32 -28.24
C GLU A 719 -2.55 0.32 -26.90
N LEU A 720 -2.70 -0.51 -25.87
CA LEU A 720 -2.70 -0.09 -24.48
C LEU A 720 -1.55 -0.76 -23.71
N SER A 721 -0.99 -0.08 -22.72
CA SER A 721 0.12 -0.58 -21.90
C SER A 721 0.03 -0.10 -20.46
N THR A 722 0.36 -1.00 -19.53
CA THR A 722 0.67 -0.69 -18.13
C THR A 722 2.15 -0.89 -17.81
N ASN A 723 2.95 -1.31 -18.80
CA ASN A 723 4.38 -1.48 -18.65
C ASN A 723 5.03 -0.10 -18.40
N PRO A 724 5.76 0.10 -17.29
CA PRO A 724 6.32 1.40 -16.93
C PRO A 724 7.26 1.99 -17.98
N VAL A 725 7.83 1.17 -18.87
CA VAL A 725 8.71 1.61 -19.95
C VAL A 725 7.94 2.20 -21.15
N THR A 726 6.74 1.70 -21.43
CA THR A 726 5.97 2.04 -22.65
C THR A 726 4.63 2.74 -22.37
N MET A 727 4.18 2.76 -21.12
CA MET A 727 2.88 3.31 -20.69
C MET A 727 2.72 4.79 -21.08
N ASP A 728 3.76 5.61 -20.92
CA ASP A 728 3.72 7.03 -21.30
C ASP A 728 3.55 7.25 -22.81
N GLN A 729 4.08 6.34 -23.62
CA GLN A 729 3.97 6.39 -25.08
C GLN A 729 2.62 5.85 -25.57
N LYS A 730 2.17 4.73 -25.01
CA LYS A 730 0.99 3.97 -25.50
C LYS A 730 -0.32 4.36 -24.80
N SER A 731 -0.27 4.76 -23.54
CA SER A 731 -1.45 4.91 -22.67
C SER A 731 -1.28 5.99 -21.60
N LYS A 732 -0.77 7.15 -22.01
CA LYS A 732 -0.55 8.27 -21.09
C LYS A 732 -1.81 8.62 -20.30
N ASP A 733 -1.65 8.83 -18.99
CA ASP A 733 -2.71 9.19 -18.04
C ASP A 733 -3.81 8.12 -17.82
N MET A 734 -3.60 6.89 -18.27
CA MET A 734 -4.52 5.76 -18.01
C MET A 734 -4.50 5.37 -16.52
N ILE A 735 -5.67 5.09 -15.93
CA ILE A 735 -5.84 4.83 -14.49
C ILE A 735 -6.58 3.52 -14.17
N SER A 736 -7.03 2.78 -15.18
CA SER A 736 -7.87 1.59 -15.03
C SER A 736 -7.19 0.42 -14.32
N TRP A 737 -5.86 0.30 -14.40
CA TRP A 737 -5.12 -0.85 -13.89
C TRP A 737 -3.94 -0.41 -13.04
N PHE A 738 -3.88 -0.93 -11.82
CA PHE A 738 -2.64 -0.96 -11.06
C PHE A 738 -1.83 -2.21 -11.40
N PRO A 739 -0.50 -2.20 -11.22
CA PRO A 739 0.33 -3.39 -11.36
C PRO A 739 -0.15 -4.56 -10.49
N ILE A 740 0.22 -5.77 -10.88
CA ILE A 740 0.09 -6.96 -10.03
C ILE A 740 1.42 -7.27 -9.36
N PHE A 741 1.42 -7.84 -8.16
CA PHE A 741 2.63 -8.21 -7.42
C PHE A 741 2.59 -9.69 -7.07
N PHE A 742 3.62 -10.43 -7.49
CA PHE A 742 3.85 -11.84 -7.16
C PHE A 742 4.90 -11.91 -6.05
N PRO A 743 4.50 -12.15 -4.79
CA PRO A 743 5.41 -12.02 -3.66
C PRO A 743 6.33 -13.25 -3.51
N LEU A 744 7.46 -13.05 -2.84
CA LEU A 744 8.32 -14.12 -2.33
C LEU A 744 8.17 -14.25 -0.82
N LYS A 745 7.86 -15.46 -0.36
CA LYS A 745 7.77 -15.78 1.07
C LYS A 745 9.05 -15.49 1.83
N THR A 746 10.20 -15.81 1.23
CA THR A 746 11.53 -15.53 1.78
C THR A 746 12.20 -14.49 0.90
N PRO A 747 12.52 -13.28 1.42
CA PRO A 747 13.25 -12.28 0.65
C PRO A 747 14.62 -12.81 0.21
N MET A 748 14.96 -12.61 -1.05
CA MET A 748 16.19 -13.14 -1.65
C MET A 748 17.27 -12.06 -1.72
N HIS A 749 18.43 -12.32 -1.13
CA HIS A 749 19.57 -11.40 -1.21
C HIS A 749 20.28 -11.53 -2.57
N LEU A 750 20.59 -10.39 -3.18
CA LEU A 750 21.20 -10.29 -4.49
C LEU A 750 22.48 -9.47 -4.39
N PRO A 751 23.66 -10.10 -4.51
CA PRO A 751 24.92 -9.37 -4.61
C PRO A 751 24.99 -8.49 -5.87
N SER A 752 25.87 -7.51 -5.87
CA SER A 752 26.17 -6.75 -7.09
C SER A 752 26.73 -7.65 -8.18
N ARG A 753 26.38 -7.36 -9.43
CA ARG A 753 26.72 -8.16 -10.63
C ARG A 753 26.25 -9.62 -10.55
N SER A 754 25.10 -9.84 -9.93
CA SER A 754 24.42 -11.14 -9.92
C SER A 754 23.36 -11.22 -11.02
N GLU A 755 22.76 -12.39 -11.19
CA GLU A 755 21.69 -12.67 -12.14
C GLU A 755 20.52 -13.28 -11.36
N ILE A 756 19.29 -12.90 -11.68
CA ILE A 756 18.08 -13.61 -11.26
C ILE A 756 17.53 -14.38 -12.45
N GLU A 757 17.13 -15.63 -12.23
CA GLU A 757 16.37 -16.44 -13.17
C GLU A 757 14.98 -16.70 -12.57
N VAL A 758 13.93 -16.38 -13.32
CA VAL A 758 12.54 -16.56 -12.93
C VAL A 758 11.91 -17.60 -13.83
N SER A 759 11.43 -18.68 -13.24
CA SER A 759 10.58 -19.67 -13.91
C SER A 759 9.14 -19.44 -13.50
N MET A 760 8.24 -19.23 -14.47
CA MET A 760 6.83 -18.96 -14.20
C MET A 760 5.94 -19.80 -15.12
N TRP A 761 4.86 -20.31 -14.55
CA TRP A 761 3.88 -21.15 -15.21
C TRP A 761 2.48 -20.56 -15.10
N ARG A 762 1.70 -20.70 -16.17
CA ARG A 762 0.24 -20.55 -16.15
C ARG A 762 -0.37 -21.93 -16.36
N HIS A 763 -1.03 -22.45 -15.33
CA HIS A 763 -1.66 -23.77 -15.33
C HIS A 763 -3.17 -23.69 -15.45
N THR A 764 -3.80 -24.80 -15.89
CA THR A 764 -5.25 -24.94 -16.00
C THR A 764 -5.67 -26.40 -15.82
N ASP A 765 -6.74 -26.67 -15.07
CA ASP A 765 -7.31 -28.03 -14.90
C ASP A 765 -8.73 -28.14 -15.50
N ASP A 766 -9.03 -27.27 -16.48
CA ASP A 766 -10.33 -27.05 -17.11
C ASP A 766 -11.42 -26.47 -16.20
N ARG A 767 -11.20 -26.44 -14.88
CA ARG A 767 -12.10 -25.81 -13.90
C ARG A 767 -11.52 -24.55 -13.32
N ARG A 768 -10.20 -24.41 -13.29
CA ARG A 768 -9.49 -23.28 -12.71
C ARG A 768 -8.25 -22.96 -13.52
N VAL A 769 -7.81 -21.71 -13.46
CA VAL A 769 -6.50 -21.25 -13.92
C VAL A 769 -5.73 -20.68 -12.74
N TRP A 770 -4.44 -20.95 -12.66
CA TRP A 770 -3.56 -20.40 -11.63
C TRP A 770 -2.15 -20.19 -12.17
N TYR A 771 -1.33 -19.52 -11.37
CA TYR A 771 0.07 -19.26 -11.65
C TYR A 771 0.96 -19.96 -10.64
N GLU A 772 2.12 -20.42 -11.10
CA GLU A 772 3.21 -20.87 -10.24
C GLU A 772 4.47 -20.08 -10.60
N TRP A 773 5.28 -19.72 -9.61
CA TRP A 773 6.51 -18.98 -9.84
C TRP A 773 7.63 -19.45 -8.92
N LEU A 774 8.84 -19.46 -9.47
CA LEU A 774 10.08 -19.82 -8.80
C LEU A 774 11.16 -18.83 -9.22
N VAL A 775 11.87 -18.28 -8.25
CA VAL A 775 13.00 -17.36 -8.45
C VAL A 775 14.28 -18.01 -7.94
N GLU A 776 15.32 -17.96 -8.75
CA GLU A 776 16.69 -18.41 -8.46
C GLU A 776 17.68 -17.26 -8.66
N SER A 777 18.74 -17.21 -7.85
CA SER A 777 19.83 -16.24 -8.03
C SER A 777 21.14 -16.94 -8.36
N PHE A 778 21.92 -16.32 -9.24
CA PHE A 778 23.20 -16.82 -9.74
C PHE A 778 24.26 -15.72 -9.71
N MET A 779 25.52 -16.11 -9.68
CA MET A 779 26.66 -15.22 -9.84
C MET A 779 27.75 -15.93 -10.64
N THR A 780 28.44 -15.18 -11.49
CA THR A 780 29.56 -15.71 -12.27
C THR A 780 30.87 -15.47 -11.52
N VAL A 781 31.53 -16.53 -11.07
CA VAL A 781 32.82 -16.48 -10.38
C VAL A 781 33.83 -17.30 -11.19
N ASN A 782 34.94 -16.68 -11.60
CA ASN A 782 35.97 -17.32 -12.42
C ASN A 782 35.42 -17.99 -13.70
N GLY A 783 34.40 -17.39 -14.32
CA GLY A 783 33.73 -17.93 -15.51
C GLY A 783 32.76 -19.10 -15.24
N GLN A 784 32.58 -19.51 -13.99
CA GLN A 784 31.58 -20.51 -13.60
C GLN A 784 30.33 -19.83 -13.04
N ARG A 785 29.16 -20.24 -13.53
CA ARG A 785 27.85 -19.80 -13.03
C ARG A 785 27.50 -20.61 -11.77
N ILE A 786 27.46 -19.95 -10.62
CA ILE A 786 27.17 -20.55 -9.32
C ILE A 786 25.80 -20.08 -8.84
N ARG A 787 24.94 -21.02 -8.40
CA ARG A 787 23.65 -20.68 -7.79
C ARG A 787 23.87 -20.21 -6.34
N LEU A 788 23.33 -19.04 -6.02
CA LEU A 788 23.42 -18.43 -4.69
C LEU A 788 22.23 -18.81 -3.80
N GLY A 789 21.02 -18.82 -4.38
CA GLY A 789 19.80 -19.15 -3.64
C GLY A 789 18.64 -19.49 -4.56
N VAL A 790 17.61 -20.11 -3.96
CA VAL A 790 16.36 -20.47 -4.60
C VAL A 790 15.22 -20.15 -3.64
N SER A 791 14.12 -19.63 -4.17
CA SER A 791 12.88 -19.41 -3.41
C SER A 791 12.08 -20.71 -3.28
N ASP A 792 11.05 -20.69 -2.44
CA ASP A 792 10.03 -21.74 -2.49
C ASP A 792 9.30 -21.69 -3.86
N LEU A 793 8.73 -22.82 -4.31
CA LEU A 793 7.77 -22.80 -5.41
C LEU A 793 6.44 -22.24 -4.90
N HIS A 794 6.08 -21.04 -5.36
CA HIS A 794 4.80 -20.43 -5.05
C HIS A 794 3.72 -20.89 -6.04
N SER A 795 2.48 -21.06 -5.57
CA SER A 795 1.36 -21.52 -6.37
C SER A 795 0.04 -20.89 -5.94
N SER A 796 -0.58 -20.13 -6.85
CA SER A 796 -1.90 -19.52 -6.61
C SER A 796 -3.07 -20.49 -6.80
N LYS A 797 -2.82 -21.80 -6.88
CA LYS A 797 -3.85 -22.83 -7.13
C LYS A 797 -5.01 -22.81 -6.13
N SER A 798 -4.73 -22.55 -4.85
CA SER A 798 -5.78 -22.45 -3.81
C SER A 798 -6.78 -21.33 -4.10
N ASN A 799 -6.31 -20.24 -4.71
CA ASN A 799 -7.05 -19.03 -5.05
C ASN A 799 -7.25 -18.86 -6.58
N GLY A 800 -7.03 -19.94 -7.35
CA GLY A 800 -7.08 -19.93 -8.81
C GLY A 800 -8.44 -19.50 -9.33
N CYS A 801 -8.43 -18.72 -10.43
CA CYS A 801 -9.64 -18.18 -11.05
C CYS A 801 -10.52 -19.32 -11.57
N LEU A 802 -11.80 -19.34 -11.17
CA LEU A 802 -12.73 -20.42 -11.53
C LEU A 802 -13.33 -20.23 -12.92
N ILE A 803 -13.28 -21.29 -13.72
CA ILE A 803 -14.00 -21.44 -14.97
C ILE A 803 -15.39 -22.00 -14.62
N THR A 804 -16.38 -21.12 -14.47
CA THR A 804 -17.76 -21.54 -14.20
C THR A 804 -18.34 -22.31 -15.40
N GLN A 805 -19.13 -23.36 -15.18
CA GLN A 805 -19.83 -24.05 -16.27
C GLN A 805 -20.95 -23.17 -16.82
N ALA A 806 -21.04 -23.05 -18.15
CA ALA A 806 -22.16 -22.42 -18.83
C ALA A 806 -23.48 -23.14 -18.47
N GLN A 807 -24.32 -22.53 -17.64
CA GLN A 807 -25.65 -23.07 -17.36
C GLN A 807 -26.49 -23.02 -18.64
N ALA A 808 -26.83 -24.19 -19.19
CA ALA A 808 -27.79 -24.28 -20.29
C ALA A 808 -29.18 -23.85 -19.77
N PRO A 809 -29.99 -23.10 -20.55
CA PRO A 809 -31.31 -22.70 -20.13
C PRO A 809 -32.22 -23.93 -19.99
N HIS A 810 -32.84 -24.10 -18.81
CA HIS A 810 -33.81 -25.16 -18.57
C HIS A 810 -35.01 -25.03 -19.51
N HIS A 811 -35.19 -25.99 -20.42
CA HIS A 811 -36.42 -26.16 -21.18
C HIS A 811 -37.57 -26.51 -20.22
N THR A 812 -38.53 -25.60 -20.08
CA THR A 812 -39.80 -25.85 -19.39
C THR A 812 -40.74 -26.57 -20.36
N HIS A 813 -40.98 -27.86 -20.14
CA HIS A 813 -42.04 -28.59 -20.83
C HIS A 813 -43.43 -28.23 -20.24
N PRO A 814 -44.48 -28.05 -21.06
CA PRO A 814 -45.81 -27.75 -20.57
C PRO A 814 -46.49 -29.02 -20.03
N ILE A 815 -46.92 -28.96 -18.77
CA ILE A 815 -47.60 -30.06 -18.07
C ILE A 815 -49.08 -30.08 -18.49
N ARG A 816 -49.54 -31.20 -19.07
CA ARG A 816 -50.96 -31.54 -19.24
C ARG A 816 -51.53 -32.16 -17.94
N PRO A 817 -52.81 -31.93 -17.60
CA PRO A 817 -53.40 -32.50 -16.39
C PRO A 817 -54.21 -33.80 -16.63
N HIS A 818 -54.34 -34.56 -15.53
CA HIS A 818 -55.29 -35.65 -15.19
C HIS A 818 -54.88 -37.12 -15.48
N PRO A 819 -55.44 -38.12 -14.76
CA PRO A 819 -56.22 -38.12 -13.51
C PRO A 819 -55.74 -39.15 -12.45
N THR A 820 -56.38 -39.05 -11.28
CA THR A 820 -56.35 -39.95 -10.11
C THR A 820 -56.65 -41.42 -10.38
N SER A 821 -55.91 -42.33 -9.73
CA SER A 821 -56.46 -43.58 -9.17
C SER A 821 -55.56 -44.13 -8.06
N SER A 822 -56.19 -44.95 -7.23
CA SER A 822 -55.92 -45.25 -5.82
C SER A 822 -55.41 -46.67 -5.57
N GLN A 823 -54.96 -46.89 -4.32
CA GLN A 823 -54.77 -48.18 -3.61
C GLN A 823 -53.44 -48.91 -3.90
N SER A 824 -52.78 -49.62 -2.98
CA SER A 824 -52.81 -49.74 -1.51
C SER A 824 -51.71 -50.76 -1.15
N HIS A 825 -50.91 -50.54 -0.09
CA HIS A 825 -50.57 -51.55 0.94
C HIS A 825 -49.60 -50.96 1.98
N THR A 826 -50.14 -50.83 3.19
CA THR A 826 -49.55 -50.61 4.53
C THR A 826 -48.79 -51.86 5.04
N PRO A 827 -48.19 -51.90 6.26
CA PRO A 827 -47.53 -50.85 7.05
C PRO A 827 -46.22 -51.31 7.76
N GLN A 828 -45.29 -50.39 8.06
CA GLN A 828 -44.47 -50.46 9.28
C GLN A 828 -44.38 -49.06 9.91
N SER A 829 -44.62 -49.02 11.22
CA SER A 829 -44.71 -47.88 12.15
C SER A 829 -43.35 -47.45 12.73
N PRO A 830 -43.27 -46.40 13.57
CA PRO A 830 -43.77 -45.04 13.38
C PRO A 830 -42.64 -44.00 13.49
N LYS A 831 -42.94 -42.79 13.00
CA LYS A 831 -42.15 -41.57 13.17
C LYS A 831 -41.95 -41.24 14.65
N GLN A 832 -40.76 -40.79 15.00
CA GLN A 832 -40.63 -39.69 15.96
C GLN A 832 -39.77 -38.59 15.35
N SER A 833 -40.42 -37.44 15.22
CA SER A 833 -39.88 -36.18 14.76
C SER A 833 -39.11 -35.50 15.89
N ASP A 834 -37.83 -35.23 15.70
CA ASP A 834 -37.17 -34.14 16.40
C ASP A 834 -37.02 -32.97 15.42
N LYS A 835 -38.14 -32.27 15.25
CA LYS A 835 -38.08 -30.84 14.99
C LYS A 835 -37.40 -30.23 16.21
N CYS A 836 -36.12 -29.87 16.09
CA CYS A 836 -35.56 -28.86 17.00
C CYS A 836 -36.20 -27.52 16.60
N THR A 837 -37.40 -27.28 17.11
CA THR A 837 -38.01 -25.95 17.18
C THR A 837 -37.14 -25.11 18.11
N MET A 838 -36.15 -24.42 17.55
CA MET A 838 -35.54 -23.30 18.23
C MET A 838 -36.60 -22.19 18.31
N PRO A 839 -36.98 -21.68 19.49
CA PRO A 839 -37.84 -20.51 19.56
C PRO A 839 -37.06 -19.33 18.97
N VAL A 840 -37.62 -18.69 17.95
CA VAL A 840 -36.98 -17.67 17.10
C VAL A 840 -37.24 -16.19 17.52
N PRO A 841 -37.42 -15.77 18.80
CA PRO A 841 -37.61 -14.35 19.07
C PRO A 841 -36.28 -13.57 19.21
N PHE A 842 -35.29 -14.08 19.94
CA PHE A 842 -34.18 -13.22 20.43
C PHE A 842 -33.14 -12.81 19.39
N TRP A 843 -32.85 -13.64 18.39
CA TRP A 843 -31.95 -13.27 17.29
C TRP A 843 -32.52 -12.08 16.51
N THR A 844 -33.79 -12.20 16.09
CA THR A 844 -34.52 -11.15 15.39
C THR A 844 -34.61 -9.88 16.23
N ILE A 845 -34.89 -10.01 17.53
CA ILE A 845 -34.90 -8.88 18.46
C ILE A 845 -33.53 -8.20 18.50
N GLY A 846 -32.43 -8.93 18.63
CA GLY A 846 -31.08 -8.37 18.59
C GLY A 846 -30.79 -7.58 17.32
N CYS A 847 -31.14 -8.12 16.15
CA CYS A 847 -30.99 -7.42 14.87
C CYS A 847 -31.85 -6.13 14.81
N LEU A 848 -33.08 -6.17 15.30
CA LEU A 848 -33.98 -5.00 15.33
C LEU A 848 -33.47 -3.91 16.29
N TYR A 849 -32.96 -4.27 17.48
CA TYR A 849 -32.34 -3.31 18.40
C TYR A 849 -31.07 -2.69 17.81
N GLY A 850 -30.26 -3.46 17.08
CA GLY A 850 -29.08 -2.96 16.37
C GLY A 850 -29.46 -1.96 15.27
N ALA A 851 -30.43 -2.32 14.41
CA ALA A 851 -30.90 -1.44 13.33
C ALA A 851 -31.50 -0.14 13.86
N THR A 852 -32.34 -0.21 14.89
CA THR A 852 -32.95 0.98 15.52
C THR A 852 -31.90 1.83 16.23
N SER A 853 -30.88 1.24 16.84
CA SER A 853 -29.79 1.98 17.47
C SER A 853 -29.00 2.81 16.47
N VAL A 854 -28.71 2.27 15.28
CA VAL A 854 -28.02 3.00 14.20
C VAL A 854 -28.90 4.14 13.68
N ALA A 855 -30.20 3.88 13.46
CA ALA A 855 -31.14 4.90 13.00
C ALA A 855 -31.29 6.06 14.01
N ILE A 856 -31.43 5.74 15.29
CA ILE A 856 -31.59 6.71 16.39
C ILE A 856 -30.27 7.47 16.64
N GLY A 857 -29.12 6.79 16.52
CA GLY A 857 -27.79 7.41 16.61
C GLY A 857 -27.55 8.42 15.48
N ALA A 858 -27.86 8.06 14.23
CA ALA A 858 -27.78 8.96 13.08
C ALA A 858 -28.75 10.15 13.21
N PHE A 859 -29.98 9.91 13.70
CA PHE A 859 -30.91 10.99 14.02
C PHE A 859 -30.35 11.91 15.10
N GLY A 860 -29.67 11.39 16.12
CA GLY A 860 -28.98 12.18 17.15
C GLY A 860 -27.91 13.11 16.58
N ALA A 861 -27.03 12.57 15.74
CA ALA A 861 -25.88 13.28 15.18
C ALA A 861 -26.26 14.36 14.15
N HIS A 862 -27.26 14.08 13.31
CA HIS A 862 -27.62 14.94 12.18
C HIS A 862 -28.93 15.72 12.40
N GLY A 863 -29.94 15.10 13.00
CA GLY A 863 -31.28 15.69 13.17
C GLY A 863 -31.45 16.42 14.50
N LEU A 864 -31.13 15.76 15.62
CA LEU A 864 -31.42 16.24 16.97
C LEU A 864 -30.48 17.38 17.40
N LYS A 865 -29.22 17.37 16.94
CA LYS A 865 -28.24 18.46 17.17
C LYS A 865 -28.75 19.83 16.71
N SER A 866 -29.64 19.87 15.72
CA SER A 866 -30.25 21.12 15.23
C SER A 866 -31.40 21.64 16.11
N ARG A 867 -31.96 20.81 17.01
CA ARG A 867 -33.14 21.14 17.82
C ARG A 867 -32.89 21.21 19.33
N ILE A 868 -31.83 20.59 19.83
CA ILE A 868 -31.45 20.62 21.25
C ILE A 868 -30.05 21.24 21.35
N ALA A 869 -29.95 22.42 21.96
CA ALA A 869 -28.69 23.14 22.13
C ALA A 869 -27.85 22.67 23.33
N ASP A 870 -28.46 21.97 24.29
CA ASP A 870 -27.80 21.49 25.51
C ASP A 870 -26.85 20.30 25.21
N PRO A 871 -25.51 20.47 25.33
CA PRO A 871 -24.55 19.42 24.99
C PRO A 871 -24.68 18.19 25.89
N SER A 872 -25.11 18.35 27.14
CA SER A 872 -25.26 17.25 28.09
C SER A 872 -26.38 16.28 27.68
N ARG A 873 -27.45 16.80 27.07
CA ARG A 873 -28.56 15.99 26.55
C ARG A 873 -28.19 15.24 25.28
N LEU A 874 -27.40 15.87 24.40
CA LEU A 874 -26.86 15.21 23.21
C LEU A 874 -25.87 14.11 23.60
N ALA A 875 -25.05 14.32 24.63
CA ALA A 875 -24.18 13.29 25.18
C ALA A 875 -25.00 12.11 25.73
N ASN A 876 -26.05 12.36 26.51
CA ASN A 876 -26.94 11.31 27.02
C ASN A 876 -27.64 10.52 25.90
N TRP A 877 -28.06 11.19 24.81
CA TRP A 877 -28.60 10.52 23.62
C TRP A 877 -27.59 9.59 22.97
N SER A 878 -26.35 10.06 22.81
CA SER A 878 -25.24 9.26 22.29
C SER A 878 -24.98 8.04 23.16
N THR A 879 -24.90 8.21 24.48
CA THR A 879 -24.73 7.12 25.45
C THR A 879 -25.84 6.08 25.32
N ALA A 880 -27.11 6.49 25.23
CA ALA A 880 -28.23 5.56 25.07
C ALA A 880 -28.11 4.72 23.78
N SER A 881 -27.71 5.34 22.67
CA SER A 881 -27.47 4.63 21.40
C SER A 881 -26.27 3.70 21.44
N GLN A 882 -25.16 4.10 22.05
CA GLN A 882 -24.00 3.21 22.18
C GLN A 882 -24.32 1.98 23.03
N TYR A 883 -25.02 2.17 24.16
CA TYR A 883 -25.42 1.06 25.03
C TYR A 883 -26.42 0.12 24.36
N GLN A 884 -27.36 0.65 23.57
CA GLN A 884 -28.30 -0.18 22.80
C GLN A 884 -27.57 -0.99 21.73
N LEU A 885 -26.63 -0.40 20.99
CA LEU A 885 -25.87 -1.10 19.96
C LEU A 885 -25.00 -2.21 20.57
N MET A 886 -24.21 -1.91 21.60
CA MET A 886 -23.31 -2.87 22.23
C MET A 886 -24.06 -4.10 22.77
N HIS A 887 -25.20 -3.89 23.45
CA HIS A 887 -25.96 -4.98 24.03
C HIS A 887 -26.84 -5.72 23.01
N SER A 888 -27.15 -5.10 21.87
CA SER A 888 -27.80 -5.79 20.75
C SER A 888 -26.86 -6.83 20.11
N LEU A 889 -25.57 -6.50 20.00
CA LEU A 889 -24.52 -7.43 19.55
C LEU A 889 -24.26 -8.52 20.60
N ALA A 890 -24.26 -8.16 21.89
CA ALA A 890 -24.17 -9.15 22.96
C ALA A 890 -25.35 -10.13 22.95
N LEU A 891 -26.57 -9.65 22.65
CA LEU A 891 -27.77 -10.49 22.51
C LEU A 891 -27.68 -11.44 21.31
N THR A 892 -27.28 -10.98 20.13
CA THR A 892 -27.10 -11.86 18.96
C THR A 892 -25.99 -12.88 19.20
N LEU A 893 -24.87 -12.49 19.81
CA LEU A 893 -23.81 -13.41 20.19
C LEU A 893 -24.30 -14.46 21.19
N THR A 894 -25.09 -14.06 22.19
CA THR A 894 -25.65 -14.97 23.20
C THR A 894 -26.54 -16.04 22.56
N THR A 895 -27.35 -15.69 21.56
CA THR A 895 -28.20 -16.68 20.87
C THR A 895 -27.40 -17.76 20.12
N VAL A 896 -26.15 -17.47 19.74
CA VAL A 896 -25.26 -18.41 19.03
C VAL A 896 -24.38 -19.17 20.02
N ALA A 897 -23.77 -18.48 20.98
CA ALA A 897 -22.78 -19.04 21.91
C ALA A 897 -23.41 -19.74 23.13
N ALA A 898 -24.62 -19.33 23.54
CA ALA A 898 -25.34 -19.89 24.67
C ALA A 898 -26.87 -19.92 24.39
N PRO A 899 -27.32 -20.68 23.36
CA PRO A 899 -28.71 -20.67 22.88
C PRO A 899 -29.74 -21.05 23.94
N THR A 900 -29.35 -21.77 24.98
CA THR A 900 -30.22 -22.20 26.08
C THR A 900 -30.33 -21.17 27.22
N ASN A 901 -29.53 -20.10 27.20
CA ASN A 901 -29.49 -19.09 28.25
C ASN A 901 -30.53 -17.98 28.01
N THR A 902 -31.81 -18.34 28.11
CA THR A 902 -32.94 -17.41 27.93
C THR A 902 -32.99 -16.31 28.98
N LEU A 903 -32.40 -16.53 30.16
CA LEU A 903 -32.28 -15.53 31.21
C LEU A 903 -31.37 -14.37 30.79
N ALA A 904 -30.16 -14.66 30.28
CA ALA A 904 -29.25 -13.63 29.79
C ALA A 904 -29.87 -12.86 28.61
N MET A 905 -30.51 -13.58 27.67
CA MET A 905 -31.19 -12.97 26.53
C MET A 905 -32.33 -12.04 26.97
N GLY A 906 -33.18 -12.47 27.90
CA GLY A 906 -34.26 -11.66 28.45
C GLY A 906 -33.76 -10.43 29.21
N LEU A 907 -32.69 -10.57 30.00
CA LEU A 907 -32.08 -9.48 30.76
C LEU A 907 -31.45 -8.42 29.85
N PHE A 908 -30.79 -8.81 28.75
CA PHE A 908 -30.30 -7.86 27.76
C PHE A 908 -31.42 -7.12 27.04
N THR A 909 -32.48 -7.82 26.61
CA THR A 909 -33.64 -7.16 25.97
C THR A 909 -34.34 -6.19 26.92
N ALA A 910 -34.61 -6.60 28.16
CA ALA A 910 -35.22 -5.75 29.17
C ALA A 910 -34.32 -4.56 29.52
N GLY A 911 -33.02 -4.80 29.70
CA GLY A 911 -32.02 -3.79 30.01
C GLY A 911 -31.89 -2.73 28.92
N MET A 912 -31.80 -3.10 27.64
CA MET A 912 -31.77 -2.13 26.53
C MET A 912 -33.04 -1.28 26.47
N THR A 913 -34.20 -1.91 26.65
CA THR A 913 -35.50 -1.19 26.60
C THR A 913 -35.62 -0.19 27.74
N MET A 914 -35.28 -0.60 28.97
CA MET A 914 -35.41 0.25 30.15
C MET A 914 -34.29 1.30 30.22
N PHE A 915 -33.04 0.94 29.93
CA PHE A 915 -31.90 1.85 30.00
C PHE A 915 -31.92 2.85 28.84
N SER A 916 -31.75 2.38 27.60
CA SER A 916 -31.65 3.27 26.44
C SER A 916 -32.99 3.93 26.11
N GLY A 917 -34.10 3.20 26.20
CA GLY A 917 -35.43 3.73 25.93
C GLY A 917 -35.85 4.87 26.87
N SER A 918 -35.56 4.75 28.18
CA SER A 918 -35.87 5.82 29.13
C SER A 918 -35.02 7.08 28.89
N ILE A 919 -33.74 6.93 28.58
CA ILE A 919 -32.86 8.06 28.28
C ILE A 919 -33.31 8.80 27.02
N TYR A 920 -33.72 8.09 25.96
CA TYR A 920 -34.25 8.76 24.76
C TYR A 920 -35.47 9.62 25.07
N LEU A 921 -36.42 9.09 25.85
CA LEU A 921 -37.63 9.83 26.24
C LEU A 921 -37.30 11.03 27.14
N LEU A 922 -36.38 10.87 28.10
CA LEU A 922 -35.93 11.94 28.98
C LEU A 922 -35.17 13.05 28.24
N VAL A 923 -34.46 12.72 27.16
CA VAL A 923 -33.78 13.72 26.32
C VAL A 923 -34.79 14.51 25.49
N LEU A 924 -35.82 13.85 24.94
CA LEU A 924 -36.84 14.50 24.11
C LEU A 924 -37.74 15.43 24.92
N ASP A 925 -38.22 15.00 26.08
CA ASP A 925 -39.07 15.81 26.95
C ASP A 925 -38.88 15.43 28.44
N PRO A 926 -37.91 16.04 29.13
CA PRO A 926 -37.62 15.73 30.52
C PRO A 926 -38.77 16.05 31.48
N GLN A 927 -39.61 17.04 31.17
CA GLN A 927 -40.71 17.42 32.08
C GLN A 927 -41.86 16.42 32.00
N ARG A 928 -42.20 15.98 30.79
CA ARG A 928 -43.25 14.97 30.59
C ARG A 928 -42.84 13.58 31.05
N PHE A 929 -41.57 13.20 30.87
CA PHE A 929 -41.08 11.85 31.14
C PHE A 929 -40.26 11.71 32.43
N LYS A 930 -40.29 12.71 33.33
CA LYS A 930 -39.54 12.70 34.60
C LYS A 930 -39.69 11.41 35.43
N ALA A 931 -40.88 10.80 35.37
CA ALA A 931 -41.18 9.54 36.06
C ALA A 931 -40.36 8.33 35.56
N LEU A 932 -39.73 8.41 34.39
CA LEU A 932 -38.86 7.38 33.83
C LEU A 932 -37.40 7.46 34.35
N GLY A 933 -37.03 8.51 35.08
CA GLY A 933 -35.69 8.65 35.67
C GLY A 933 -35.24 7.43 36.49
N PRO A 934 -36.07 6.87 37.38
CA PRO A 934 -35.74 5.66 38.13
C PRO A 934 -35.68 4.36 37.30
N VAL A 935 -36.19 4.37 36.06
CA VAL A 935 -36.20 3.20 35.16
C VAL A 935 -34.83 2.96 34.55
N THR A 936 -34.06 4.03 34.31
CA THR A 936 -32.69 3.95 33.77
C THR A 936 -31.76 3.09 34.63
N PRO A 937 -31.59 3.32 35.95
CA PRO A 937 -30.71 2.49 36.78
C PRO A 937 -31.21 1.04 36.89
N LEU A 938 -32.52 0.79 36.89
CA LEU A 938 -33.07 -0.57 36.86
C LEU A 938 -32.69 -1.30 35.55
N GLY A 939 -32.74 -0.59 34.42
CA GLY A 939 -32.23 -1.09 33.15
C GLY A 939 -30.74 -1.43 33.20
N GLY A 940 -29.92 -0.58 33.83
CA GLY A 940 -28.50 -0.84 34.05
C GLY A 940 -28.24 -2.11 34.87
N VAL A 941 -29.03 -2.35 35.93
CA VAL A 941 -28.97 -3.59 36.72
C VAL A 941 -29.33 -4.81 35.87
N CYS A 942 -30.32 -4.71 34.98
CA CYS A 942 -30.64 -5.79 34.05
C CYS A 942 -29.50 -6.07 33.05
N LEU A 943 -28.84 -5.03 32.53
CA LEU A 943 -27.68 -5.22 31.62
C LEU A 943 -26.52 -5.93 32.34
N ILE A 944 -26.20 -5.51 33.57
CA ILE A 944 -25.18 -6.18 34.42
C ILE A 944 -25.60 -7.63 34.69
N GLY A 945 -26.85 -7.86 35.06
CA GLY A 945 -27.40 -9.19 35.27
C GLY A 945 -27.32 -10.08 34.02
N GLY A 946 -27.51 -9.52 32.82
CA GLY A 946 -27.37 -10.24 31.56
C GLY A 946 -25.96 -10.76 31.33
N TRP A 947 -24.93 -9.94 31.60
CA TRP A 947 -23.53 -10.35 31.53
C TRP A 947 -23.16 -11.39 32.58
N ILE A 948 -23.64 -11.24 33.82
CA ILE A 948 -23.42 -12.24 34.88
C ILE A 948 -24.11 -13.55 34.54
N ALA A 949 -25.36 -13.51 34.08
CA ALA A 949 -26.09 -14.70 33.65
C ALA A 949 -25.39 -15.40 32.48
N LEU A 950 -24.79 -14.65 31.56
CA LEU A 950 -23.99 -15.19 30.47
C LEU A 950 -22.69 -15.85 30.99
N ALA A 951 -22.02 -15.25 31.97
CA ALA A 951 -20.78 -15.77 32.57
C ALA A 951 -20.99 -17.07 33.36
N VAL A 952 -22.13 -17.21 34.05
CA VAL A 952 -22.47 -18.40 34.86
C VAL A 952 -23.09 -19.53 34.01
N GLY A 953 -23.52 -19.23 32.79
CA GLY A 953 -24.07 -20.22 31.85
C GLY A 953 -23.01 -21.22 31.35
N ARG A 954 -23.34 -22.51 31.33
CA ARG A 954 -22.48 -23.53 30.69
C ARG A 954 -22.30 -23.18 29.21
N ARG A 955 -21.07 -22.99 28.75
CA ARG A 955 -20.74 -22.86 27.31
C ARG A 955 -21.30 -24.08 26.57
N GLY A 956 -22.29 -23.86 25.72
CA GLY A 956 -22.69 -24.89 24.75
C GLY A 956 -21.52 -25.13 23.82
N ALA A 957 -21.20 -26.40 23.53
CA ALA A 957 -20.20 -26.71 22.52
C ALA A 957 -20.62 -26.03 21.21
N ILE A 958 -19.80 -25.10 20.71
CA ILE A 958 -19.96 -24.51 19.39
C ILE A 958 -19.74 -25.67 18.42
N ALA A 959 -20.82 -26.31 17.96
CA ALA A 959 -20.72 -27.34 16.94
C ALA A 959 -20.17 -26.66 15.67
N PRO A 960 -19.07 -27.17 15.07
CA PRO A 960 -18.59 -26.63 13.81
C PRO A 960 -19.72 -26.73 12.77
N PRO A 961 -19.88 -25.73 11.88
CA PRO A 961 -20.90 -25.79 10.85
C PRO A 961 -20.66 -27.04 10.01
N LYS A 962 -21.66 -27.93 9.98
CA LYS A 962 -21.71 -29.01 8.99
C LYS A 962 -21.95 -28.33 7.64
N PHE A 963 -20.89 -28.08 6.89
CA PHE A 963 -21.00 -27.77 5.47
C PHE A 963 -21.73 -28.94 4.80
N ARG A 964 -22.89 -28.66 4.22
CA ARG A 964 -23.69 -29.60 3.44
C ARG A 964 -23.64 -29.21 1.99
#